data_AF-A0A1F2V8B3-F1
#
_entry.id   AF-A0A1F2V8B3-F1
#
_cell.length_a   1.000
_cell.length_b   1.000
_cell.length_c   1.000
_cell.angle_alpha   90.00
_cell.angle_beta   90.00
_cell.angle_gamma   90.00
#
_symmetry.space_group_name_H-M   'P 1'
#
loop_
_entity.id
_entity.type
_entity.pdbx_description
1 polymer ?
#
loop_
_entity_poly.entity_id
_entity_poly.type
_entity_poly.pdbx_seq_one_letter_code
_entity_poly.pdbx_strand_id
1 'polypeptide(L)'
;MWIKAAGLYLVAACVVTWPLATQLTSRLGALEGAGDPYLNVWILGWGMQAWLADPLAVLGGGVFDANIFYPAEGVLTYSDHLLLQSLLTSPLYAVTGNLALCYNVLLILSLAASGLAMHALARSLTGSTAAAFVAGVAWACWPYRTAHLLHLQLQSLYFLPLALWALHRVVAARRWRDTILLAIFAALQAISSVYYGVMTAMALVAAAATLAVATGQWRSSRLWSRLTVAGLAAAILIAPVAWPYWRTQQREGFGRNLFEAAAHAASAQSYTQVPPDNLLYGRTGLMDPRPPGPGERDRRHVEHQMFPGAMVIGLALLGFWRASRSDARPAAAAAVALVVVGVVLSLGPEGVGPVYSWVADVVFGFQAIRAPARFGVIVMAGLCVLAGLGVARVGLGRRAMVAVCALMMVEYVNAPLAFVPAPTTTTPAGQWLKSVEGPGAVLYLPLTIDRENSPFMVQSLEHRRPIVNGYSGQRPMFFTSFVDAFADPESLEARALLKDARVRFVVSPAVLGSAGAADSPLVERARVDEGAVIYEVVWTNESDAALDGLAAAEPPAPGPAPFRIGETATYAVEWVGGPLDVTAGTIAFRVTPPQDAAALPRAAWGFEMTVDTAAWVSRFFEAHDRFRTTADAQLRPLSHVRALREGRRSIDRAFVFDHDARRVRAGETIDDARGPAAMALPLPPGARDTLTALWYLRSLPLAPGFSVTLPVNDAGRSLSLEVRVGDRETIDIGGRVEDAFRVQPRIVARVERRRPIDATIWLSADGRRLPLAADISAGFGRVRLKLVDYRP
;
A
#
# COMPACT_ATOMS: atom_id res chain seq x y z
N MET A 1 -0.50 -42.89 5.25
CA MET A 1 -1.61 -42.01 5.69
C MET A 1 -1.46 -40.60 5.14
N TRP A 2 -0.32 -39.92 5.39
CA TRP A 2 -0.06 -38.54 4.95
C TRP A 2 -0.11 -38.30 3.44
N ILE A 3 0.43 -39.21 2.62
CA ILE A 3 0.35 -39.12 1.15
C ILE A 3 -1.11 -39.09 0.66
N LYS A 4 -1.98 -39.92 1.26
CA LYS A 4 -3.42 -39.94 0.93
C LYS A 4 -4.09 -38.62 1.31
N ALA A 5 -3.76 -38.06 2.48
CA ALA A 5 -4.29 -36.76 2.90
C ALA A 5 -3.83 -35.64 1.96
N ALA A 6 -2.54 -35.61 1.59
CA ALA A 6 -2.01 -34.64 0.64
C ALA A 6 -2.70 -34.72 -0.73
N GLY A 7 -2.89 -35.92 -1.27
CA GLY A 7 -3.63 -36.11 -2.52
C GLY A 7 -5.07 -35.62 -2.46
N LEU A 8 -5.78 -35.85 -1.35
CA LEU A 8 -7.15 -35.36 -1.17
C LEU A 8 -7.22 -33.84 -1.06
N TYR A 9 -6.27 -33.19 -0.37
CA TYR A 9 -6.22 -31.73 -0.32
C TYR A 9 -5.82 -31.10 -1.66
N LEU A 10 -4.99 -31.79 -2.45
CA LEU A 10 -4.72 -31.38 -3.82
C LEU A 10 -5.98 -31.43 -4.68
N VAL A 11 -6.77 -32.51 -4.57
CA VAL A 11 -8.08 -32.60 -5.25
C VAL A 11 -9.02 -31.49 -4.79
N ALA A 12 -9.13 -31.24 -3.48
CA ALA A 12 -9.96 -30.16 -2.95
C ALA A 12 -9.52 -28.78 -3.48
N ALA A 13 -8.22 -28.50 -3.51
CA ALA A 13 -7.65 -27.28 -4.08
C ALA A 13 -8.00 -27.14 -5.57
N CYS A 14 -7.90 -28.21 -6.37
CA CYS A 14 -8.30 -28.21 -7.77
C CYS A 14 -9.81 -27.98 -7.96
N VAL A 15 -10.65 -28.50 -7.05
CA VAL A 15 -12.11 -28.30 -7.10
C VAL A 15 -12.47 -26.85 -6.83
N VAL A 16 -11.92 -26.22 -5.78
CA VAL A 16 -12.25 -24.83 -5.44
C VAL A 16 -11.63 -23.80 -6.40
N THR A 17 -10.66 -24.22 -7.22
CA THR A 17 -10.05 -23.39 -8.26
C THR A 17 -10.45 -23.84 -9.67
N TRP A 18 -11.43 -24.73 -9.82
CA TRP A 18 -11.84 -25.22 -11.13
C TRP A 18 -12.35 -24.05 -12.01
N PRO A 19 -11.95 -23.95 -13.31
CA PRO A 19 -11.24 -24.95 -14.12
C PRO A 19 -9.71 -24.81 -14.21
N LEU A 20 -9.04 -24.11 -13.29
CA LEU A 20 -7.62 -23.71 -13.40
C LEU A 20 -6.67 -24.88 -13.72
N ALA A 21 -6.91 -26.06 -13.15
CA ALA A 21 -6.10 -27.26 -13.37
C ALA A 21 -6.01 -27.69 -14.85
N THR A 22 -6.97 -27.27 -15.69
CA THR A 22 -6.97 -27.56 -17.14
C THR A 22 -6.29 -26.49 -17.99
N GLN A 23 -5.92 -25.36 -17.39
CA GLN A 23 -5.49 -24.14 -18.08
C GLN A 23 -4.21 -23.54 -17.49
N LEU A 24 -3.41 -24.34 -16.79
CA LEU A 24 -2.27 -23.92 -15.95
C LEU A 24 -1.21 -23.07 -16.67
N THR A 25 -1.06 -23.20 -17.99
CA THR A 25 -0.08 -22.46 -18.80
C THR A 25 -0.68 -21.28 -19.56
N SER A 26 -1.99 -21.30 -19.82
CA SER A 26 -2.68 -20.34 -20.70
C SER A 26 -3.45 -19.26 -19.95
N ARG A 27 -3.77 -19.50 -18.68
CA ARG A 27 -4.59 -18.63 -17.83
C ARG A 27 -3.88 -18.40 -16.51
N LEU A 28 -4.18 -17.31 -15.84
CA LEU A 28 -3.71 -17.04 -14.49
C LEU A 28 -4.83 -17.33 -13.50
N GLY A 29 -4.52 -17.92 -12.34
CA GLY A 29 -5.45 -18.16 -11.23
C GLY A 29 -5.90 -16.87 -10.54
N ALA A 30 -6.42 -15.92 -11.31
CA ALA A 30 -6.93 -14.62 -10.91
C ALA A 30 -8.11 -14.23 -11.81
N LEU A 31 -9.07 -13.50 -11.25
CA LEU A 31 -10.29 -13.07 -11.95
C LEU A 31 -10.10 -11.73 -12.68
N GLU A 32 -9.04 -11.01 -12.36
CA GLU A 32 -8.59 -9.79 -13.04
C GLU A 32 -7.11 -9.95 -13.43
N GLY A 33 -6.66 -9.21 -14.46
CA GLY A 33 -5.29 -9.30 -14.99
C GLY A 33 -4.37 -8.24 -14.41
N ALA A 34 -4.32 -7.08 -15.06
CA ALA A 34 -3.46 -5.97 -14.66
C ALA A 34 -3.70 -5.55 -13.21
N GLY A 35 -2.63 -5.27 -12.47
CA GLY A 35 -2.62 -4.94 -11.05
C GLY A 35 -1.91 -6.01 -10.23
N ASP A 36 -2.49 -6.40 -9.09
CA ASP A 36 -1.88 -7.30 -8.12
C ASP A 36 -1.47 -8.69 -8.68
N PRO A 37 -2.25 -9.34 -9.57
CA PRO A 37 -1.83 -10.61 -10.15
C PRO A 37 -0.55 -10.49 -10.97
N TYR A 38 -0.46 -9.48 -11.83
CA TYR A 38 0.72 -9.26 -12.68
C TYR A 38 1.92 -8.77 -11.87
N LEU A 39 1.69 -7.99 -10.82
CA LEU A 39 2.71 -7.68 -9.81
C LEU A 39 3.29 -8.96 -9.21
N ASN A 40 2.45 -9.86 -8.72
CA ASN A 40 2.90 -11.13 -8.12
C ASN A 40 3.63 -12.03 -9.13
N VAL A 41 3.16 -12.09 -10.38
CA VAL A 41 3.86 -12.80 -11.47
C VAL A 41 5.24 -12.20 -11.72
N TRP A 42 5.34 -10.87 -11.76
CA TRP A 42 6.62 -10.18 -11.94
C TRP A 42 7.57 -10.42 -10.77
N ILE A 43 7.12 -10.29 -9.51
CA ILE A 43 7.94 -10.55 -8.32
C ILE A 43 8.44 -12.00 -8.32
N LEU A 44 7.55 -12.96 -8.63
CA LEU A 44 7.92 -14.37 -8.71
C LEU A 44 8.95 -14.61 -9.80
N GLY A 45 8.73 -14.05 -11.00
CA GLY A 45 9.65 -14.14 -12.13
C GLY A 45 11.02 -13.53 -11.83
N TRP A 46 11.06 -12.32 -11.27
CA TRP A 46 12.29 -11.65 -10.83
C TRP A 46 13.06 -12.50 -9.82
N GLY A 47 12.38 -12.99 -8.78
CA GLY A 47 12.99 -13.84 -7.76
C GLY A 47 13.51 -15.17 -8.31
N MET A 48 12.74 -15.86 -9.16
CA MET A 48 13.16 -17.14 -9.77
C MET A 48 14.39 -16.93 -10.65
N GLN A 49 14.39 -15.87 -11.45
CA GLN A 49 15.52 -15.50 -12.29
C GLN A 49 16.77 -15.15 -11.47
N ALA A 50 16.61 -14.44 -10.36
CA ALA A 50 17.71 -14.13 -9.44
C ALA A 50 18.28 -15.39 -8.77
N TRP A 51 17.42 -16.29 -8.27
CA TRP A 51 17.85 -17.57 -7.70
C TRP A 51 18.61 -18.44 -8.70
N LEU A 52 18.19 -18.46 -9.96
CA LEU A 52 18.85 -19.25 -10.99
C LEU A 52 20.15 -18.61 -11.50
N ALA A 53 20.27 -17.28 -11.42
CA ALA A 53 21.45 -16.55 -11.87
C ALA A 53 22.55 -16.48 -10.81
N ASP A 54 22.21 -16.05 -9.59
CA ASP A 54 23.16 -15.90 -8.47
C ASP A 54 22.44 -15.98 -7.10
N PRO A 55 22.38 -17.17 -6.48
CA PRO A 55 21.82 -17.34 -5.14
C PRO A 55 22.51 -16.50 -4.05
N LEU A 56 23.80 -16.22 -4.18
CA LEU A 56 24.55 -15.46 -3.16
C LEU A 56 24.18 -13.98 -3.20
N ALA A 57 23.94 -13.42 -4.39
CA ALA A 57 23.41 -12.06 -4.52
C ALA A 57 22.01 -11.92 -3.90
N VAL A 58 21.17 -12.97 -3.96
CA VAL A 58 19.87 -12.98 -3.28
C VAL A 58 20.04 -12.91 -1.76
N LEU A 59 20.95 -13.70 -1.20
CA LEU A 59 21.26 -13.68 0.24
C LEU A 59 21.96 -12.39 0.69
N GLY A 60 22.72 -11.75 -0.20
CA GLY A 60 23.38 -10.45 0.03
C GLY A 60 22.45 -9.25 -0.09
N GLY A 61 21.19 -9.44 -0.52
CA GLY A 61 20.18 -8.39 -0.62
C GLY A 61 20.13 -7.66 -1.97
N GLY A 62 20.99 -7.99 -2.93
CA GLY A 62 20.97 -7.36 -4.26
C GLY A 62 19.67 -7.62 -5.05
N VAL A 63 18.94 -8.68 -4.71
CA VAL A 63 17.62 -8.97 -5.31
C VAL A 63 16.58 -7.87 -5.03
N PHE A 64 16.76 -7.07 -3.97
CA PHE A 64 15.80 -6.04 -3.60
C PHE A 64 15.84 -4.82 -4.53
N ASP A 65 16.94 -4.61 -5.26
CA ASP A 65 17.09 -3.61 -6.31
C ASP A 65 16.46 -4.12 -7.62
N ALA A 66 15.14 -4.32 -7.58
CA ALA A 66 14.38 -4.78 -8.72
C ALA A 66 14.19 -3.70 -9.79
N ASN A 67 13.77 -4.10 -10.98
CA ASN A 67 13.93 -3.28 -12.17
C ASN A 67 12.80 -2.27 -12.46
N ILE A 68 11.97 -1.90 -11.48
CA ILE A 68 10.82 -0.99 -11.67
C ILE A 68 11.03 0.34 -10.96
N PHE A 69 10.23 1.34 -11.30
CA PHE A 69 10.32 2.69 -10.72
C PHE A 69 11.71 3.30 -10.81
N TYR A 70 12.47 3.01 -11.87
CA TYR A 70 13.79 3.59 -12.05
C TYR A 70 13.73 5.13 -11.98
N PRO A 71 14.62 5.81 -11.23
CA PRO A 71 15.86 5.31 -10.61
C PRO A 71 15.76 4.90 -9.12
N ALA A 72 14.58 4.58 -8.59
CA ALA A 72 14.45 4.16 -7.20
C ALA A 72 15.17 2.84 -6.91
N GLU A 73 15.74 2.72 -5.71
CA GLU A 73 16.43 1.53 -5.21
C GLU A 73 15.56 0.73 -4.23
N GLY A 74 15.89 -0.54 -3.98
CA GLY A 74 15.22 -1.38 -2.99
C GLY A 74 13.73 -1.60 -3.28
N VAL A 75 13.28 -1.40 -4.51
CA VAL A 75 11.86 -1.33 -4.89
C VAL A 75 11.09 -2.64 -4.69
N LEU A 76 11.78 -3.78 -4.56
CA LEU A 76 11.12 -5.04 -4.19
C LEU A 76 10.51 -4.98 -2.78
N THR A 77 11.00 -4.11 -1.90
CA THR A 77 10.45 -3.89 -0.54
C THR A 77 9.15 -3.07 -0.53
N TYR A 78 8.71 -2.56 -1.68
CA TYR A 78 7.49 -1.75 -1.78
C TYR A 78 6.21 -2.63 -1.69
N SER A 79 6.38 -3.95 -1.82
CA SER A 79 5.36 -5.00 -1.66
C SER A 79 5.96 -6.25 -0.99
N ASP A 80 5.19 -7.32 -0.77
CA ASP A 80 5.72 -8.62 -0.33
C ASP A 80 6.68 -9.21 -1.39
N HIS A 81 7.91 -9.56 -1.00
CA HIS A 81 9.02 -9.90 -1.90
C HIS A 81 8.96 -11.32 -2.52
N LEU A 82 8.11 -12.22 -2.02
CA LEU A 82 7.92 -13.62 -2.49
C LEU A 82 9.20 -14.48 -2.67
N LEU A 83 10.31 -14.15 -1.99
CA LEU A 83 11.61 -14.81 -2.23
C LEU A 83 11.61 -16.30 -1.86
N LEU A 84 10.87 -16.68 -0.81
CA LEU A 84 10.74 -18.09 -0.45
C LEU A 84 9.91 -18.84 -1.51
N GLN A 85 8.83 -18.23 -1.98
CA GLN A 85 7.95 -18.81 -2.98
C GLN A 85 8.64 -18.94 -4.35
N SER A 86 9.47 -17.96 -4.72
CA SER A 86 10.27 -18.00 -5.94
C SER A 86 11.37 -19.06 -5.85
N LEU A 87 11.98 -19.27 -4.68
CA LEU A 87 12.92 -20.39 -4.46
C LEU A 87 12.23 -21.75 -4.67
N LEU A 88 11.01 -21.92 -4.14
CA LEU A 88 10.26 -23.18 -4.28
C LEU A 88 9.85 -23.48 -5.73
N THR A 89 9.67 -22.45 -6.55
CA THR A 89 9.20 -22.57 -7.94
C THR A 89 10.31 -22.46 -8.98
N SER A 90 11.53 -22.06 -8.59
CA SER A 90 12.66 -21.92 -9.50
C SER A 90 13.05 -23.20 -10.22
N PRO A 91 12.97 -24.43 -9.65
CA PRO A 91 13.27 -25.65 -10.40
C PRO A 91 12.26 -25.89 -11.52
N LEU A 92 10.97 -25.62 -11.26
CA LEU A 92 9.91 -25.73 -12.27
C LEU A 92 10.11 -24.69 -13.38
N TYR A 93 10.49 -23.47 -13.01
CA TYR A 93 10.78 -22.41 -13.98
C TYR A 93 12.01 -22.71 -14.82
N ALA A 94 13.08 -23.27 -14.23
CA ALA A 94 14.29 -23.66 -14.95
C ALA A 94 14.02 -24.69 -16.06
N VAL A 95 13.07 -25.59 -15.84
CA VAL A 95 12.70 -26.63 -16.81
C VAL A 95 11.71 -26.11 -17.86
N THR A 96 10.79 -25.23 -17.50
CA THR A 96 9.63 -24.90 -18.35
C THR A 96 9.64 -23.49 -18.94
N GLY A 97 10.36 -22.55 -18.32
CA GLY A 97 10.32 -21.12 -18.66
C GLY A 97 8.94 -20.46 -18.49
N ASN A 98 7.93 -21.16 -17.95
CA ASN A 98 6.54 -20.71 -17.97
C ASN A 98 6.12 -20.08 -16.64
N LEU A 99 5.99 -18.76 -16.60
CA LEU A 99 5.61 -18.02 -15.40
C LEU A 99 4.20 -18.34 -14.90
N ALA A 100 3.23 -18.49 -15.81
CA ALA A 100 1.85 -18.80 -15.45
C ALA A 100 1.74 -20.17 -14.78
N LEU A 101 2.48 -21.16 -15.30
CA LEU A 101 2.56 -22.49 -14.71
C LEU A 101 3.12 -22.43 -13.28
N CYS A 102 4.23 -21.72 -13.07
CA CYS A 102 4.83 -21.54 -11.74
C CYS A 102 3.86 -20.87 -10.76
N TYR A 103 3.19 -19.80 -11.18
CA TYR A 103 2.19 -19.11 -10.38
C TYR A 103 1.03 -20.03 -9.98
N ASN A 104 0.45 -20.74 -10.95
CA ASN A 104 -0.73 -21.57 -10.73
C ASN A 104 -0.43 -22.82 -9.90
N VAL A 105 0.71 -23.47 -10.14
CA VAL A 105 1.17 -24.60 -9.34
C VAL A 105 1.39 -24.15 -7.90
N LEU A 106 2.07 -23.02 -7.69
CA LEU A 106 2.27 -22.46 -6.35
C LEU A 106 0.95 -22.16 -5.65
N LEU A 107 -0.01 -21.55 -6.35
CA LEU A 107 -1.35 -21.26 -5.82
C LEU A 107 -2.05 -22.55 -5.34
N ILE A 108 -2.16 -23.56 -6.20
CA ILE A 108 -2.83 -24.83 -5.88
C ILE A 108 -2.11 -25.56 -4.74
N LEU A 109 -0.78 -25.64 -4.79
CA LEU A 109 0.02 -26.27 -3.74
C LEU A 109 -0.09 -25.53 -2.42
N SER A 110 -0.19 -24.20 -2.42
CA SER A 110 -0.37 -23.41 -1.21
C SER A 110 -1.71 -23.72 -0.53
N LEU A 111 -2.80 -23.85 -1.30
CA LEU A 111 -4.11 -24.27 -0.78
C LEU A 111 -4.03 -25.68 -0.17
N ALA A 112 -3.46 -26.64 -0.90
CA ALA A 112 -3.34 -28.02 -0.46
C ALA A 112 -2.44 -28.18 0.77
N ALA A 113 -1.28 -27.50 0.78
CA ALA A 113 -0.34 -27.50 1.90
C ALA A 113 -0.96 -26.89 3.15
N SER A 114 -1.79 -25.85 3.01
CA SER A 114 -2.50 -25.26 4.14
C SER A 114 -3.50 -26.25 4.75
N GLY A 115 -4.27 -26.97 3.93
CA GLY A 115 -5.16 -28.02 4.40
C GLY A 115 -4.42 -29.13 5.15
N LEU A 116 -3.26 -29.53 4.63
CA LEU A 116 -2.39 -30.52 5.27
C LEU A 116 -1.78 -30.03 6.59
N ALA A 117 -1.39 -28.75 6.67
CA ALA A 117 -0.88 -28.12 7.88
C ALA A 117 -1.93 -28.08 8.99
N MET A 118 -3.15 -27.65 8.67
CA MET A 118 -4.28 -27.66 9.62
C MET A 118 -4.68 -29.08 10.00
N HIS A 119 -4.62 -30.04 9.06
CA HIS A 119 -4.80 -31.45 9.35
C HIS A 119 -3.81 -31.94 10.42
N ALA A 120 -2.53 -31.56 10.30
CA ALA A 120 -1.51 -31.95 11.26
C ALA A 120 -1.76 -31.37 12.66
N LEU A 121 -2.14 -30.09 12.73
CA LEU A 121 -2.54 -29.45 13.98
C LEU A 121 -3.75 -30.17 14.60
N ALA A 122 -4.86 -30.28 13.88
CA ALA A 122 -6.09 -30.89 14.40
C ALA A 122 -5.91 -32.36 14.78
N ARG A 123 -5.16 -33.14 14.00
CA ARG A 123 -4.82 -34.54 14.32
C ARG A 123 -4.02 -34.63 15.62
N SER A 124 -3.08 -33.71 15.85
CA SER A 124 -2.25 -33.70 17.06
C SER A 124 -3.04 -33.36 18.32
N LEU A 125 -4.07 -32.51 18.20
CA LEU A 125 -4.92 -32.08 19.32
C LEU A 125 -5.99 -33.11 19.67
N THR A 126 -6.47 -33.86 18.68
CA THR A 126 -7.67 -34.70 18.84
C THR A 126 -7.41 -36.19 18.76
N GLY A 127 -6.30 -36.62 18.15
CA GLY A 127 -6.08 -38.02 17.80
C GLY A 127 -7.14 -38.60 16.84
N SER A 128 -7.96 -37.76 16.17
CA SER A 128 -9.04 -38.17 15.26
C SER A 128 -8.73 -37.83 13.80
N THR A 129 -8.93 -38.80 12.91
CA THR A 129 -8.69 -38.62 11.46
C THR A 129 -9.82 -37.81 10.84
N ALA A 130 -11.06 -38.01 11.30
CA ALA A 130 -12.21 -37.25 10.84
C ALA A 130 -12.10 -35.77 11.20
N ALA A 131 -11.70 -35.47 12.44
CA ALA A 131 -11.45 -34.10 12.88
C ALA A 131 -10.39 -33.39 12.03
N ALA A 132 -9.32 -34.12 11.69
CA ALA A 132 -8.22 -33.59 10.91
C ALA A 132 -8.62 -33.29 9.45
N PHE A 133 -9.44 -34.12 8.81
CA PHE A 133 -9.97 -33.85 7.47
C PHE A 133 -10.94 -32.67 7.46
N VAL A 134 -11.89 -32.62 8.39
CA VAL A 134 -12.88 -31.53 8.45
C VAL A 134 -12.19 -30.18 8.69
N ALA A 135 -11.29 -30.10 9.67
CA ALA A 135 -10.54 -28.87 9.94
C ALA A 135 -9.63 -28.46 8.77
N GLY A 136 -8.99 -29.43 8.09
CA GLY A 136 -8.14 -29.15 6.95
C GLY A 136 -8.90 -28.68 5.71
N VAL A 137 -10.07 -29.26 5.41
CA VAL A 137 -10.94 -28.78 4.32
C VAL A 137 -11.43 -27.37 4.63
N ALA A 138 -11.90 -27.13 5.86
CA ALA A 138 -12.33 -25.80 6.31
C ALA A 138 -11.25 -24.73 6.08
N TRP A 139 -10.00 -25.01 6.47
CA TRP A 139 -8.88 -24.08 6.32
C TRP A 139 -8.42 -23.89 4.87
N ALA A 140 -8.43 -24.96 4.06
CA ALA A 140 -7.95 -24.92 2.68
C ALA A 140 -8.95 -24.24 1.73
N CYS A 141 -10.26 -24.40 1.97
CA CYS A 141 -11.27 -24.21 0.94
C CYS A 141 -12.30 -23.10 1.24
N TRP A 142 -12.28 -22.47 2.41
CA TRP A 142 -13.26 -21.41 2.74
C TRP A 142 -13.28 -20.24 1.73
N PRO A 143 -14.41 -19.51 1.60
CA PRO A 143 -14.62 -18.53 0.52
C PRO A 143 -13.66 -17.34 0.55
N TYR A 144 -13.11 -17.01 1.72
CA TYR A 144 -12.11 -15.95 1.85
C TYR A 144 -10.83 -16.25 1.05
N ARG A 145 -10.42 -17.53 0.91
CA ARG A 145 -9.27 -17.90 0.05
C ARG A 145 -9.53 -17.54 -1.40
N THR A 146 -10.71 -17.89 -1.89
CA THR A 146 -11.12 -17.73 -3.28
C THR A 146 -11.39 -16.26 -3.61
N ALA A 147 -11.86 -15.46 -2.65
CA ALA A 147 -11.91 -13.99 -2.78
C ALA A 147 -10.53 -13.37 -3.00
N HIS A 148 -9.47 -14.02 -2.48
CA HIS A 148 -8.09 -13.55 -2.53
C HIS A 148 -7.20 -14.31 -3.52
N LEU A 149 -7.75 -14.96 -4.55
CA LEU A 149 -6.93 -15.65 -5.57
C LEU A 149 -5.94 -14.71 -6.28
N LEU A 150 -6.31 -13.43 -6.42
CA LEU A 150 -5.46 -12.38 -6.99
C LEU A 150 -4.25 -12.01 -6.11
N HIS A 151 -4.30 -12.35 -4.82
CA HIS A 151 -3.24 -12.08 -3.83
C HIS A 151 -2.44 -13.36 -3.53
N LEU A 152 -1.56 -13.77 -4.44
CA LEU A 152 -0.75 -14.99 -4.29
C LEU A 152 0.04 -15.04 -2.96
N GLN A 153 0.59 -13.90 -2.52
CA GLN A 153 1.30 -13.76 -1.26
C GLN A 153 0.44 -14.15 -0.04
N LEU A 154 -0.88 -13.95 -0.12
CA LEU A 154 -1.84 -14.31 0.93
C LEU A 154 -2.26 -15.79 0.86
N GLN A 155 -1.68 -16.58 -0.05
CA GLN A 155 -1.99 -18.00 -0.14
C GLN A 155 -1.07 -18.86 0.74
N SER A 156 0.06 -18.31 1.22
CA SER A 156 1.04 -18.99 2.07
C SER A 156 0.63 -19.09 3.56
N LEU A 157 -0.56 -19.64 3.83
CA LEU A 157 -1.13 -19.82 5.18
C LEU A 157 -0.82 -21.18 5.83
N TYR A 158 0.05 -21.98 5.22
CA TYR A 158 0.41 -23.30 5.77
C TYR A 158 1.34 -23.21 6.98
N PHE A 159 2.07 -22.10 7.18
CA PHE A 159 2.97 -21.98 8.32
C PHE A 159 2.26 -21.61 9.62
N LEU A 160 1.18 -20.82 9.59
CA LEU A 160 0.41 -20.48 10.78
C LEU A 160 -0.09 -21.72 11.56
N PRO A 161 -0.77 -22.72 10.95
CA PRO A 161 -1.15 -23.93 11.67
C PRO A 161 0.05 -24.75 12.16
N LEU A 162 1.16 -24.78 11.40
CA LEU A 162 2.39 -25.48 11.81
C LEU A 162 3.08 -24.79 13.00
N ALA A 163 3.05 -23.46 13.07
CA ALA A 163 3.55 -22.70 14.20
C ALA A 163 2.69 -22.93 15.44
N LEU A 164 1.35 -22.93 15.31
CA LEU A 164 0.43 -23.29 16.39
C LEU A 164 0.64 -24.75 16.86
N TRP A 165 0.90 -25.66 15.93
CA TRP A 165 1.23 -27.06 16.22
C TRP A 165 2.53 -27.18 17.01
N ALA A 166 3.59 -26.48 16.60
CA ALA A 166 4.85 -26.46 17.32
C ALA A 166 4.70 -25.82 18.71
N LEU A 167 3.95 -24.72 18.82
CA LEU A 167 3.64 -24.06 20.10
C LEU A 167 2.96 -25.03 21.07
N HIS A 168 1.93 -25.75 20.62
CA HIS A 168 1.25 -26.75 21.45
C HIS A 168 2.23 -27.82 21.97
N ARG A 169 3.17 -28.28 21.13
CA ARG A 169 4.20 -29.25 21.53
C ARG A 169 5.22 -28.67 22.50
N VAL A 170 5.60 -27.41 22.35
CA VAL A 170 6.46 -26.69 23.31
C VAL A 170 5.78 -26.64 24.68
N VAL A 171 4.49 -26.28 24.74
CA VAL A 171 3.73 -26.24 26.00
C VAL A 171 3.60 -27.63 26.63
N ALA A 172 3.40 -28.67 25.82
CA ALA A 172 3.23 -30.04 26.31
C ALA A 172 4.56 -30.64 26.83
N ALA A 173 5.62 -30.60 26.02
CA ALA A 173 6.84 -31.38 26.26
C ALA A 173 8.11 -30.55 26.52
N ARG A 174 8.10 -29.23 26.22
CA ARG A 174 9.21 -28.30 26.49
C ARG A 174 10.56 -28.74 25.90
N ARG A 175 10.53 -29.40 24.73
CA ARG A 175 11.72 -29.92 24.02
C ARG A 175 12.34 -28.83 23.14
N TRP A 176 13.67 -28.83 23.01
CA TRP A 176 14.40 -27.91 22.12
C TRP A 176 13.99 -28.07 20.66
N ARG A 177 13.76 -29.30 20.20
CA ARG A 177 13.27 -29.56 18.84
C ARG A 177 11.97 -28.79 18.53
N ASP A 178 10.99 -28.83 19.43
CA ASP A 178 9.72 -28.14 19.22
C ASP A 178 9.89 -26.61 19.30
N THR A 179 10.85 -26.14 20.11
CA THR A 179 11.24 -24.71 20.20
C THR A 179 11.82 -24.21 18.88
N ILE A 180 12.72 -24.99 18.28
CA ILE A 180 13.35 -24.69 16.98
C ILE A 180 12.29 -24.73 15.87
N LEU A 181 11.40 -25.72 15.87
CA LEU A 181 10.31 -25.80 14.89
C LEU A 181 9.36 -24.60 14.99
N LEU A 182 9.04 -24.14 16.21
CA LEU A 182 8.24 -22.94 16.41
C LEU A 182 8.93 -21.71 15.81
N ALA A 183 10.23 -21.53 16.07
CA ALA A 183 11.01 -20.44 15.50
C ALA A 183 11.02 -20.47 13.96
N ILE A 184 11.28 -21.64 13.38
CA ILE A 184 11.34 -21.83 11.92
C ILE A 184 9.98 -21.53 11.29
N PHE A 185 8.88 -22.10 11.78
CA PHE A 185 7.57 -21.86 11.16
C PHE A 185 7.08 -20.42 11.34
N ALA A 186 7.36 -19.79 12.48
CA ALA A 186 7.07 -18.36 12.67
C ALA A 186 7.88 -17.48 11.70
N ALA A 187 9.18 -17.76 11.54
CA ALA A 187 10.04 -17.05 10.60
C ALA A 187 9.61 -17.25 9.15
N LEU A 188 9.35 -18.48 8.73
CA LEU A 188 8.90 -18.79 7.37
C LEU A 188 7.55 -18.14 7.06
N GLN A 189 6.64 -18.04 8.03
CA GLN A 189 5.37 -17.32 7.84
C GLN A 189 5.59 -15.82 7.60
N ALA A 190 6.50 -15.19 8.34
CA ALA A 190 6.84 -13.78 8.18
C ALA A 190 7.61 -13.50 6.89
N ILE A 191 8.52 -14.38 6.49
CA ILE A 191 9.27 -14.31 5.22
C ILE A 191 8.34 -14.55 4.02
N SER A 192 7.28 -15.36 4.19
CA SER A 192 6.33 -15.60 3.09
C SER A 192 5.41 -14.42 2.84
N SER A 193 4.98 -13.74 3.92
CA SER A 193 4.17 -12.53 3.84
C SER A 193 4.31 -11.71 5.11
N VAL A 194 4.60 -10.41 4.95
CA VAL A 194 4.75 -9.45 6.05
C VAL A 194 3.45 -9.36 6.86
N TYR A 195 2.30 -9.30 6.17
CA TYR A 195 0.97 -9.28 6.80
C TYR A 195 0.77 -10.48 7.73
N TYR A 196 1.05 -11.69 7.23
CA TYR A 196 0.83 -12.89 8.01
C TYR A 196 1.92 -13.16 9.03
N GLY A 197 3.11 -12.59 8.88
CA GLY A 197 4.11 -12.54 9.95
C GLY A 197 3.55 -11.88 11.21
N VAL A 198 3.03 -10.65 11.08
CA VAL A 198 2.43 -9.89 12.19
C VAL A 198 1.23 -10.64 12.78
N MET A 199 0.31 -11.09 11.93
CA MET A 199 -0.89 -11.83 12.38
C MET A 199 -0.54 -13.13 13.11
N THR A 200 0.48 -13.85 12.63
CA THR A 200 0.94 -15.09 13.26
C THR A 200 1.61 -14.83 14.59
N ALA A 201 2.42 -13.78 14.70
CA ALA A 201 2.98 -13.37 15.99
C ALA A 201 1.87 -13.08 17.02
N MET A 202 0.82 -12.34 16.63
CA MET A 202 -0.32 -12.07 17.51
C MET A 202 -1.10 -13.34 17.88
N ALA A 203 -1.35 -14.23 16.92
CA ALA A 203 -1.98 -15.53 17.17
C ALA A 203 -1.16 -16.38 18.15
N LEU A 204 0.16 -16.44 17.97
CA LEU A 204 1.06 -17.20 18.84
C LEU A 204 1.12 -16.63 20.25
N VAL A 205 1.18 -15.30 20.41
CA VAL A 205 1.15 -14.65 21.74
C VAL A 205 -0.17 -14.96 22.46
N ALA A 206 -1.30 -14.77 21.79
CA ALA A 206 -2.62 -15.03 22.36
C ALA A 206 -2.79 -16.51 22.75
N ALA A 207 -2.39 -17.43 21.87
CA ALA A 207 -2.43 -18.86 22.14
C ALA A 207 -1.47 -19.27 23.26
N ALA A 208 -0.23 -18.76 23.27
CA ALA A 208 0.77 -19.09 24.28
C ALA A 208 0.35 -18.63 25.68
N ALA A 209 -0.13 -17.39 25.81
CA ALA A 209 -0.62 -16.86 27.07
C ALA A 209 -1.82 -17.68 27.58
N THR A 210 -2.78 -17.97 26.70
CA THR A 210 -3.97 -18.74 27.06
C THR A 210 -3.64 -20.18 27.45
N LEU A 211 -2.75 -20.84 26.70
CA LEU A 211 -2.28 -22.19 27.02
C LEU A 211 -1.51 -22.22 28.34
N ALA A 212 -0.65 -21.22 28.60
CA ALA A 212 0.08 -21.12 29.85
C ALA A 212 -0.85 -20.97 31.05
N VAL A 213 -1.91 -20.16 30.95
CA VAL A 213 -2.93 -20.02 32.00
C VAL A 213 -3.76 -21.29 32.14
N ALA A 214 -4.32 -21.80 31.04
CA ALA A 214 -5.23 -22.95 31.04
C ALA A 214 -4.57 -24.26 31.48
N THR A 215 -3.25 -24.38 31.33
CA THR A 215 -2.46 -25.54 31.81
C THR A 215 -1.78 -25.30 33.16
N GLY A 216 -2.00 -24.14 33.80
CA GLY A 216 -1.36 -23.79 35.08
C GLY A 216 0.14 -23.50 34.99
N GLN A 217 0.68 -23.34 33.78
CA GLN A 217 2.10 -23.12 33.51
C GLN A 217 2.51 -21.64 33.44
N TRP A 218 1.63 -20.70 33.77
CA TRP A 218 1.91 -19.25 33.64
C TRP A 218 3.09 -18.75 34.49
N ARG A 219 3.45 -19.45 35.59
CA ARG A 219 4.65 -19.16 36.40
C ARG A 219 5.90 -19.93 35.95
N SER A 220 5.83 -20.73 34.88
CA SER A 220 6.94 -21.57 34.45
C SER A 220 8.02 -20.77 33.72
N SER A 221 9.12 -20.47 34.39
CA SER A 221 10.29 -19.82 33.79
C SER A 221 10.84 -20.59 32.59
N ARG A 222 10.79 -21.93 32.65
CA ARG A 222 11.22 -22.81 31.55
C ARG A 222 10.33 -22.68 30.30
N LEU A 223 9.02 -22.52 30.45
CA LEU A 223 8.14 -22.30 29.30
C LEU A 223 8.46 -20.95 28.65
N TRP A 224 8.49 -19.88 29.45
CA TRP A 224 8.77 -18.54 28.96
C TRP A 224 10.16 -18.44 28.34
N SER A 225 11.19 -19.08 28.90
CA SER A 225 12.52 -19.10 28.29
C SER A 225 12.52 -19.80 26.92
N ARG A 226 11.75 -20.89 26.73
CA ARG A 226 11.62 -21.51 25.40
C ARG A 226 10.91 -20.61 24.42
N LEU A 227 9.82 -19.95 24.83
CA LEU A 227 9.09 -19.04 23.96
C LEU A 227 9.95 -17.82 23.58
N THR A 228 10.69 -17.25 24.53
CA THR A 228 11.64 -16.16 24.26
C THR A 228 12.74 -16.60 23.30
N VAL A 229 13.37 -17.77 23.51
CA VAL A 229 14.39 -18.26 22.58
C VAL A 229 13.82 -18.54 21.19
N ALA A 230 12.59 -19.08 21.10
CA ALA A 230 11.93 -19.25 19.80
C ALA A 230 11.68 -17.90 19.11
N GLY A 231 11.22 -16.89 19.85
CA GLY A 231 11.00 -15.54 19.34
C GLY A 231 12.28 -14.86 18.85
N LEU A 232 13.36 -14.93 19.65
CA LEU A 232 14.67 -14.38 19.26
C LEU A 232 15.26 -15.11 18.04
N ALA A 233 15.18 -16.44 18.01
CA ALA A 233 15.63 -17.21 16.85
C ALA A 233 14.82 -16.87 15.60
N ALA A 234 13.49 -16.71 15.71
CA ALA A 234 12.66 -16.26 14.59
C ALA A 234 13.05 -14.86 14.12
N ALA A 235 13.28 -13.91 15.04
CA ALA A 235 13.72 -12.56 14.71
C ALA A 235 15.07 -12.56 13.96
N ILE A 236 16.03 -13.38 14.37
CA ILE A 236 17.32 -13.54 13.67
C ILE A 236 17.12 -14.07 12.25
N LEU A 237 16.24 -15.06 12.05
CA LEU A 237 15.94 -15.61 10.72
C LEU A 237 15.22 -14.60 9.81
N ILE A 238 14.41 -13.71 10.38
CA ILE A 238 13.67 -12.68 9.63
C ILE A 238 14.57 -11.47 9.30
N ALA A 239 15.58 -11.17 10.13
CA ALA A 239 16.38 -9.95 10.05
C ALA A 239 16.98 -9.65 8.65
N PRO A 240 17.53 -10.62 7.89
CA PRO A 240 18.07 -10.34 6.55
C PRO A 240 17.04 -9.79 5.56
N VAL A 241 15.77 -10.16 5.75
CA VAL A 241 14.65 -9.67 4.92
C VAL A 241 14.06 -8.41 5.52
N ALA A 242 13.88 -8.32 6.83
CA ALA A 242 13.29 -7.16 7.48
C ALA A 242 14.17 -5.90 7.41
N TRP A 243 15.50 -6.06 7.36
CA TRP A 243 16.43 -4.94 7.31
C TRP A 243 16.28 -4.06 6.05
N PRO A 244 16.22 -4.61 4.82
CA PRO A 244 15.87 -3.85 3.63
C PRO A 244 14.55 -3.08 3.74
N TYR A 245 13.50 -3.71 4.28
CA TYR A 245 12.21 -3.01 4.50
C TYR A 245 12.36 -1.83 5.44
N TRP A 246 13.08 -2.00 6.55
CA TRP A 246 13.33 -0.92 7.50
C TRP A 246 14.10 0.23 6.83
N ARG A 247 15.14 -0.06 6.05
CA ARG A 247 15.93 0.96 5.34
C ARG A 247 15.07 1.74 4.33
N THR A 248 14.27 1.05 3.52
CA THR A 248 13.34 1.70 2.59
C THR A 248 12.28 2.49 3.34
N GLN A 249 11.79 1.98 4.47
CA GLN A 249 10.80 2.67 5.29
C GLN A 249 11.33 4.01 5.81
N GLN A 250 12.57 4.04 6.30
CA GLN A 250 13.23 5.29 6.71
C GLN A 250 13.42 6.22 5.51
N ARG A 251 13.92 5.68 4.39
CA ARG A 251 14.22 6.48 3.20
C ARG A 251 13.00 7.07 2.55
N GLU A 252 11.92 6.31 2.38
CA GLU A 252 10.70 6.71 1.64
C GLU A 252 9.59 7.23 2.57
N GLY A 253 9.68 7.02 3.89
CA GLY A 253 8.65 7.42 4.84
C GLY A 253 7.39 6.56 4.77
N PHE A 254 7.51 5.31 4.31
CA PHE A 254 6.35 4.43 4.19
C PHE A 254 5.73 4.11 5.56
N GLY A 255 4.43 4.24 5.66
CA GLY A 255 3.66 3.96 6.86
C GLY A 255 2.18 4.16 6.57
N ARG A 256 1.32 3.50 7.33
CA ARG A 256 -0.13 3.60 7.20
C ARG A 256 -0.69 4.17 8.50
N ASN A 257 -1.42 5.28 8.42
CA ASN A 257 -2.10 5.82 9.59
C ASN A 257 -3.38 5.03 9.90
N LEU A 258 -3.94 5.27 11.08
CA LEU A 258 -5.16 4.62 11.55
C LEU A 258 -6.38 4.95 10.65
N PHE A 259 -6.41 6.12 9.99
CA PHE A 259 -7.50 6.46 9.08
C PHE A 259 -7.52 5.59 7.82
N GLU A 260 -6.35 5.31 7.25
CA GLU A 260 -6.18 4.36 6.15
C GLU A 260 -6.54 2.93 6.58
N ALA A 261 -6.10 2.52 7.78
CA ALA A 261 -6.47 1.22 8.34
C ALA A 261 -7.99 1.08 8.53
N ALA A 262 -8.66 2.13 9.00
CA ALA A 262 -10.11 2.15 9.16
C ALA A 262 -10.86 1.96 7.82
N ALA A 263 -10.26 2.35 6.68
CA ALA A 263 -10.91 2.21 5.36
C ALA A 263 -11.12 0.76 4.95
N HIS A 264 -10.29 -0.14 5.48
CA HIS A 264 -10.30 -1.56 5.17
C HIS A 264 -10.59 -2.41 6.42
N ALA A 265 -11.21 -1.81 7.44
CA ALA A 265 -11.62 -2.49 8.65
C ALA A 265 -12.87 -3.35 8.41
N ALA A 266 -12.93 -4.53 9.04
CA ALA A 266 -14.11 -5.37 8.99
C ALA A 266 -15.28 -4.73 9.74
N SER A 267 -16.48 -5.14 9.36
CA SER A 267 -17.70 -4.89 10.11
C SER A 267 -18.32 -6.21 10.54
N ALA A 268 -19.35 -6.15 11.39
CA ALA A 268 -20.14 -7.35 11.68
C ALA A 268 -20.70 -8.00 10.41
N GLN A 269 -21.10 -7.19 9.41
CA GLN A 269 -21.60 -7.70 8.14
C GLN A 269 -20.53 -8.44 7.33
N SER A 270 -19.25 -8.08 7.46
CA SER A 270 -18.15 -8.74 6.73
C SER A 270 -18.10 -10.24 7.05
N TYR A 271 -18.45 -10.64 8.28
CA TYR A 271 -18.57 -12.04 8.68
C TYR A 271 -19.79 -12.77 8.13
N THR A 272 -20.61 -12.11 7.32
CA THR A 272 -21.78 -12.67 6.62
C THR A 272 -21.74 -12.36 5.12
N GLN A 273 -20.57 -12.05 4.58
CA GLN A 273 -20.36 -11.79 3.16
C GLN A 273 -19.52 -12.89 2.52
N VAL A 274 -19.86 -13.23 1.28
CA VAL A 274 -19.17 -14.20 0.41
C VAL A 274 -18.87 -13.57 -0.96
N PRO A 275 -18.02 -14.19 -1.78
CA PRO A 275 -17.92 -13.82 -3.19
C PRO A 275 -19.28 -13.90 -3.90
N PRO A 276 -19.59 -12.98 -4.83
CA PRO A 276 -20.83 -13.03 -5.64
C PRO A 276 -20.99 -14.36 -6.39
N ASP A 277 -19.88 -14.96 -6.81
CA ASP A 277 -19.87 -16.24 -7.53
C ASP A 277 -20.08 -17.47 -6.63
N ASN A 278 -20.22 -17.30 -5.31
CA ASN A 278 -20.51 -18.40 -4.39
C ASN A 278 -21.84 -19.06 -4.74
N LEU A 279 -21.85 -20.39 -4.86
CA LEU A 279 -23.00 -21.14 -5.36
C LEU A 279 -24.24 -21.03 -4.48
N LEU A 280 -24.06 -21.00 -3.15
CA LEU A 280 -25.16 -21.14 -2.20
C LEU A 280 -25.68 -19.78 -1.71
N TYR A 281 -24.77 -18.86 -1.40
CA TYR A 281 -25.09 -17.61 -0.71
C TYR A 281 -24.97 -16.37 -1.59
N GLY A 282 -23.97 -16.35 -2.49
CA GLY A 282 -23.72 -15.20 -3.36
C GLY A 282 -24.75 -15.11 -4.48
N ARG A 283 -24.86 -16.17 -5.27
CA ARG A 283 -25.81 -16.23 -6.40
C ARG A 283 -27.29 -16.11 -6.04
N THR A 284 -27.64 -16.47 -4.81
CA THR A 284 -29.02 -16.37 -4.31
C THR A 284 -29.33 -14.98 -3.75
N GLY A 285 -28.32 -14.11 -3.62
CA GLY A 285 -28.42 -12.81 -2.98
C GLY A 285 -28.61 -12.87 -1.46
N LEU A 286 -28.58 -14.07 -0.84
CA LEU A 286 -28.84 -14.24 0.59
C LEU A 286 -27.81 -13.53 1.47
N MET A 287 -26.57 -13.40 0.98
CA MET A 287 -25.46 -12.75 1.67
C MET A 287 -24.91 -11.56 0.88
N ASP A 288 -25.76 -10.93 0.05
CA ASP A 288 -25.35 -9.71 -0.65
C ASP A 288 -25.05 -8.60 0.36
N PRO A 289 -23.92 -7.91 0.18
CA PRO A 289 -23.58 -6.84 1.08
C PRO A 289 -24.51 -5.64 0.84
N ARG A 290 -24.84 -4.94 1.93
CA ARG A 290 -25.73 -3.78 1.86
C ARG A 290 -24.99 -2.63 1.18
N PRO A 291 -25.67 -1.82 0.36
CA PRO A 291 -25.08 -0.59 -0.14
C PRO A 291 -24.77 0.34 1.04
N PRO A 292 -23.65 1.08 1.00
CA PRO A 292 -23.30 2.00 2.07
C PRO A 292 -24.33 3.14 2.17
N GLY A 293 -24.71 3.51 3.38
CA GLY A 293 -25.50 4.72 3.64
C GLY A 293 -24.71 6.01 3.39
N PRO A 294 -25.37 7.18 3.35
CA PRO A 294 -24.67 8.47 3.23
C PRO A 294 -23.62 8.64 4.34
N GLY A 295 -22.36 8.86 3.96
CA GLY A 295 -21.23 9.03 4.89
C GLY A 295 -20.62 7.72 5.40
N GLU A 296 -21.16 6.55 5.05
CA GLU A 296 -20.57 5.26 5.39
C GLU A 296 -19.48 4.85 4.39
N ARG A 297 -18.49 4.09 4.87
CA ARG A 297 -17.46 3.52 4.00
C ARG A 297 -18.02 2.34 3.20
N ASP A 298 -17.62 2.24 1.93
CA ASP A 298 -17.97 1.07 1.11
C ASP A 298 -17.19 -0.17 1.57
N ARG A 299 -17.90 -1.16 2.13
CA ARG A 299 -17.33 -2.40 2.67
C ARG A 299 -17.72 -3.63 1.85
N ARG A 300 -17.78 -3.47 0.53
CA ARG A 300 -18.14 -4.54 -0.44
C ARG A 300 -16.95 -5.14 -1.18
N HIS A 301 -15.74 -4.66 -0.88
CA HIS A 301 -14.49 -5.16 -1.46
C HIS A 301 -14.14 -6.58 -1.01
N VAL A 302 -13.21 -7.22 -1.72
CA VAL A 302 -12.78 -8.61 -1.49
C VAL A 302 -12.28 -8.87 -0.07
N GLU A 303 -11.72 -7.86 0.60
CA GLU A 303 -11.25 -7.95 1.98
C GLU A 303 -12.38 -8.22 2.99
N HIS A 304 -13.64 -7.90 2.65
CA HIS A 304 -14.79 -8.03 3.54
C HIS A 304 -15.57 -9.34 3.36
N GLN A 305 -15.22 -10.18 2.39
CA GLN A 305 -15.87 -11.46 2.12
C GLN A 305 -15.36 -12.54 3.08
N MET A 306 -15.72 -12.42 4.36
CA MET A 306 -15.08 -13.15 5.48
C MET A 306 -15.96 -14.26 6.07
N PHE A 307 -17.07 -14.63 5.44
CA PHE A 307 -17.98 -15.64 6.00
C PHE A 307 -17.27 -16.99 6.21
N PRO A 308 -17.21 -17.51 7.46
CA PRO A 308 -16.51 -18.77 7.76
C PRO A 308 -17.22 -20.03 7.27
N GLY A 309 -18.52 -19.97 6.98
CA GLY A 309 -19.37 -21.14 6.71
C GLY A 309 -20.21 -21.57 7.91
N ALA A 310 -21.50 -21.79 7.68
CA ALA A 310 -22.46 -22.28 8.67
C ALA A 310 -22.06 -23.65 9.21
N MET A 311 -21.53 -24.54 8.36
CA MET A 311 -21.09 -25.87 8.79
C MET A 311 -19.94 -25.78 9.81
N VAL A 312 -18.94 -24.92 9.53
CA VAL A 312 -17.80 -24.72 10.44
C VAL A 312 -18.25 -24.04 11.72
N ILE A 313 -19.12 -23.04 11.66
CA ILE A 313 -19.66 -22.37 12.84
C ILE A 313 -20.40 -23.38 13.74
N GLY A 314 -21.29 -24.20 13.18
CA GLY A 314 -22.04 -25.21 13.94
C GLY A 314 -21.13 -26.24 14.61
N LEU A 315 -20.13 -26.75 13.88
CA LEU A 315 -19.14 -27.68 14.44
C LEU A 315 -18.23 -27.02 15.49
N ALA A 316 -17.88 -25.75 15.31
CA ALA A 316 -17.08 -24.99 16.26
C ALA A 316 -17.84 -24.74 17.57
N LEU A 317 -19.13 -24.40 17.51
CA LEU A 317 -19.98 -24.27 18.69
C LEU A 317 -20.09 -25.60 19.45
N LEU A 318 -20.27 -26.71 18.73
CA LEU A 318 -20.27 -28.05 19.32
C LEU A 318 -18.93 -28.38 19.98
N GLY A 319 -17.83 -28.04 19.31
CA GLY A 319 -16.47 -28.18 19.82
C GLY A 319 -16.24 -27.37 21.08
N PHE A 320 -16.61 -26.10 21.10
CA PHE A 320 -16.56 -25.26 22.29
C PHE A 320 -17.34 -25.88 23.45
N TRP A 321 -18.59 -26.29 23.22
CA TRP A 321 -19.45 -26.84 24.26
C TRP A 321 -18.92 -28.16 24.84
N ARG A 322 -18.43 -29.08 24.00
CA ARG A 322 -17.91 -30.39 24.46
C ARG A 322 -16.47 -30.32 24.96
N ALA A 323 -15.60 -29.54 24.33
CA ALA A 323 -14.19 -29.48 24.68
C ALA A 323 -13.92 -28.66 25.95
N SER A 324 -14.73 -27.63 26.23
CA SER A 324 -14.63 -26.85 27.47
C SER A 324 -14.85 -27.68 28.74
N ARG A 325 -15.54 -28.83 28.64
CA ARG A 325 -15.86 -29.76 29.74
C ARG A 325 -14.97 -31.00 29.77
N SER A 326 -13.77 -30.92 29.20
CA SER A 326 -12.89 -32.08 29.01
C SER A 326 -11.42 -31.73 29.17
N ASP A 327 -10.56 -32.73 29.05
CA ASP A 327 -9.10 -32.60 28.94
C ASP A 327 -8.63 -31.68 27.79
N ALA A 328 -9.41 -31.54 26.72
CA ALA A 328 -9.15 -30.62 25.61
C ALA A 328 -9.47 -29.14 25.92
N ARG A 329 -9.87 -28.81 27.15
CA ARG A 329 -10.20 -27.43 27.57
C ARG A 329 -9.08 -26.42 27.23
N PRO A 330 -7.77 -26.70 27.43
CA PRO A 330 -6.73 -25.73 27.07
C PRO A 330 -6.68 -25.42 25.57
N ALA A 331 -6.86 -26.43 24.71
CA ALA A 331 -6.89 -26.23 23.27
C ALA A 331 -8.14 -25.44 22.84
N ALA A 332 -9.30 -25.74 23.43
CA ALA A 332 -10.52 -24.98 23.20
C ALA A 332 -10.40 -23.52 23.65
N ALA A 333 -9.82 -23.27 24.83
CA ALA A 333 -9.59 -21.93 25.34
C ALA A 333 -8.64 -21.13 24.42
N ALA A 334 -7.54 -21.73 23.97
CA ALA A 334 -6.63 -21.10 23.02
C ALA A 334 -7.33 -20.77 21.69
N ALA A 335 -8.15 -21.69 21.16
CA ALA A 335 -8.91 -21.46 19.94
C ALA A 335 -9.96 -20.34 20.09
N VAL A 336 -10.63 -20.23 21.24
CA VAL A 336 -11.52 -19.10 21.56
C VAL A 336 -10.72 -17.79 21.65
N ALA A 337 -9.53 -17.79 22.26
CA ALA A 337 -8.68 -16.61 22.31
C ALA A 337 -8.27 -16.14 20.90
N LEU A 338 -7.97 -17.07 19.99
CA LEU A 338 -7.72 -16.75 18.58
C LEU A 338 -8.94 -16.10 17.92
N VAL A 339 -10.15 -16.65 18.13
CA VAL A 339 -11.40 -16.05 17.62
C VAL A 339 -11.59 -14.64 18.15
N VAL A 340 -11.46 -14.44 19.46
CA VAL A 340 -11.66 -13.12 20.09
C VAL A 340 -10.63 -12.11 19.58
N VAL A 341 -9.34 -12.44 19.61
CA VAL A 341 -8.28 -11.53 19.14
C VAL A 341 -8.44 -11.23 17.65
N GLY A 342 -8.75 -12.23 16.83
CA GLY A 342 -8.99 -12.06 15.41
C GLY A 342 -10.17 -11.13 15.13
N VAL A 343 -11.30 -11.30 15.81
CA VAL A 343 -12.47 -10.43 15.66
C VAL A 343 -12.12 -9.01 16.09
N VAL A 344 -11.58 -8.82 17.29
CA VAL A 344 -11.25 -7.50 17.85
C VAL A 344 -10.33 -6.72 16.91
N LEU A 345 -9.25 -7.35 16.41
CA LEU A 345 -8.31 -6.69 15.51
C LEU A 345 -8.86 -6.51 14.10
N SER A 346 -9.74 -7.42 13.64
CA SER A 346 -10.34 -7.30 12.31
C SER A 346 -11.25 -6.09 12.16
N LEU A 347 -11.94 -5.70 13.24
CA LEU A 347 -12.80 -4.52 13.27
C LEU A 347 -12.00 -3.21 13.21
N GLY A 348 -10.66 -3.28 13.31
CA GLY A 348 -9.79 -2.14 13.12
C GLY A 348 -10.01 -1.00 14.12
N PRO A 349 -9.59 0.22 13.75
CA PRO A 349 -9.77 1.42 14.58
C PRO A 349 -11.24 1.79 14.84
N GLU A 350 -12.17 1.39 13.95
CA GLU A 350 -13.60 1.68 14.07
C GLU A 350 -14.34 0.69 15.00
N GLY A 351 -13.70 -0.43 15.35
CA GLY A 351 -14.20 -1.40 16.32
C GLY A 351 -13.75 -1.07 17.73
N VAL A 352 -12.86 -1.90 18.28
CA VAL A 352 -12.27 -1.67 19.61
C VAL A 352 -11.07 -0.73 19.47
N GLY A 353 -11.34 0.52 19.07
CA GLY A 353 -10.34 1.52 18.70
C GLY A 353 -9.15 1.62 19.66
N PRO A 354 -9.34 1.76 20.99
CA PRO A 354 -8.24 1.86 21.95
C PRO A 354 -7.32 0.63 22.00
N VAL A 355 -7.86 -0.57 21.76
CA VAL A 355 -7.05 -1.79 21.71
C VAL A 355 -6.27 -1.84 20.42
N TYR A 356 -6.91 -1.50 19.29
CA TYR A 356 -6.24 -1.48 17.99
C TYR A 356 -5.11 -0.44 17.96
N SER A 357 -5.34 0.78 18.46
CA SER A 357 -4.31 1.81 18.54
C SER A 357 -3.15 1.40 19.45
N TRP A 358 -3.42 0.86 20.65
CA TRP A 358 -2.38 0.37 21.54
C TRP A 358 -1.52 -0.73 20.91
N VAL A 359 -2.13 -1.67 20.16
CA VAL A 359 -1.39 -2.70 19.42
C VAL A 359 -0.59 -2.08 18.28
N ALA A 360 -1.18 -1.16 17.51
CA ALA A 360 -0.54 -0.46 16.40
C ALA A 360 0.66 0.36 16.84
N ASP A 361 0.60 0.84 18.08
CA ASP A 361 1.73 1.34 18.79
C ASP A 361 2.63 0.15 19.15
N VAL A 362 2.42 -0.61 20.20
CA VAL A 362 3.45 -1.48 20.78
C VAL A 362 4.09 -2.50 19.80
N VAL A 363 3.37 -3.02 18.82
CA VAL A 363 3.84 -4.10 17.94
C VAL A 363 4.68 -3.59 16.76
N PHE A 364 5.93 -4.02 16.70
CA PHE A 364 6.82 -3.77 15.57
C PHE A 364 6.21 -4.30 14.24
N GLY A 365 6.31 -3.51 13.17
CA GLY A 365 5.80 -3.86 11.84
C GLY A 365 4.28 -3.73 11.67
N PHE A 366 3.53 -3.37 12.70
CA PHE A 366 2.06 -3.23 12.60
C PHE A 366 1.63 -2.10 11.65
N GLN A 367 2.47 -1.08 11.47
CA GLN A 367 2.26 0.03 10.52
C GLN A 367 2.21 -0.42 9.05
N ALA A 368 2.59 -1.67 8.74
CA ALA A 368 2.40 -2.27 7.42
C ALA A 368 0.95 -2.75 7.17
N ILE A 369 0.13 -2.88 8.21
CA ILE A 369 -1.25 -3.36 8.12
C ILE A 369 -2.18 -2.25 7.62
N ARG A 370 -2.43 -2.25 6.31
CA ARG A 370 -3.44 -1.41 5.64
C ARG A 370 -4.86 -1.95 5.81
N ALA A 371 -5.03 -3.27 5.84
CA ALA A 371 -6.33 -3.93 5.85
C ALA A 371 -6.57 -4.77 7.12
N PRO A 372 -7.12 -4.16 8.19
CA PRO A 372 -7.45 -4.88 9.42
C PRO A 372 -8.37 -6.07 9.18
N ALA A 373 -9.32 -6.00 8.23
CA ALA A 373 -10.23 -7.10 7.93
C ALA A 373 -9.52 -8.45 7.74
N ARG A 374 -8.29 -8.43 7.24
CA ARG A 374 -7.47 -9.63 7.05
C ARG A 374 -7.15 -10.38 8.34
N PHE A 375 -7.29 -9.80 9.54
CA PHE A 375 -7.20 -10.54 10.82
C PHE A 375 -8.26 -11.67 10.95
N GLY A 376 -9.26 -11.72 10.07
CA GLY A 376 -10.21 -12.84 9.95
C GLY A 376 -9.55 -14.22 9.77
N VAL A 377 -8.32 -14.31 9.25
CA VAL A 377 -7.59 -15.60 9.23
C VAL A 377 -7.34 -16.16 10.63
N ILE A 378 -7.13 -15.32 11.63
CA ILE A 378 -6.96 -15.77 13.02
C ILE A 378 -8.29 -16.32 13.56
N VAL A 379 -9.41 -15.67 13.21
CA VAL A 379 -10.75 -16.13 13.55
C VAL A 379 -10.97 -17.54 13.03
N MET A 380 -10.69 -17.75 11.76
CA MET A 380 -10.85 -19.05 11.14
C MET A 380 -9.91 -20.11 11.68
N ALA A 381 -8.67 -19.75 12.00
CA ALA A 381 -7.75 -20.71 12.63
C ALA A 381 -8.34 -21.25 13.94
N GLY A 382 -8.92 -20.36 14.77
CA GLY A 382 -9.65 -20.75 15.98
C GLY A 382 -10.89 -21.59 15.69
N LEU A 383 -11.73 -21.19 14.72
CA LEU A 383 -12.93 -21.93 14.34
C LEU A 383 -12.62 -23.34 13.80
N CYS A 384 -11.58 -23.49 12.98
CA CYS A 384 -11.13 -24.79 12.47
C CYS A 384 -10.68 -25.72 13.61
N VAL A 385 -9.94 -25.21 14.59
CA VAL A 385 -9.53 -25.98 15.77
C VAL A 385 -10.74 -26.42 16.59
N LEU A 386 -11.67 -25.50 16.86
CA LEU A 386 -12.91 -25.83 17.58
C LEU A 386 -13.76 -26.85 16.81
N ALA A 387 -13.94 -26.69 15.51
CA ALA A 387 -14.67 -27.63 14.67
C ALA A 387 -14.04 -29.03 14.69
N GLY A 388 -12.70 -29.10 14.61
CA GLY A 388 -11.95 -30.34 14.78
C GLY A 388 -12.21 -31.01 16.13
N LEU A 389 -12.14 -30.24 17.23
CA LEU A 389 -12.47 -30.74 18.57
C LEU A 389 -13.92 -31.25 18.65
N GLY A 390 -14.88 -30.55 18.03
CA GLY A 390 -16.28 -30.96 17.97
C GLY A 390 -16.46 -32.30 17.26
N VAL A 391 -15.90 -32.43 16.05
CA VAL A 391 -15.94 -33.67 15.26
C VAL A 391 -15.30 -34.84 15.99
N ALA A 392 -14.17 -34.62 16.66
CA ALA A 392 -13.49 -35.66 17.43
C ALA A 392 -14.37 -36.23 18.53
N ARG A 393 -15.19 -35.39 19.17
CA ARG A 393 -16.08 -35.79 20.27
C ARG A 393 -17.38 -36.42 19.83
N VAL A 394 -17.84 -36.11 18.61
CA VAL A 394 -18.95 -36.85 18.00
C VAL A 394 -18.50 -38.25 17.58
N GLY A 395 -17.22 -38.42 17.20
CA GLY A 395 -16.70 -39.71 16.75
C GLY A 395 -17.22 -40.08 15.36
N LEU A 396 -17.19 -39.13 14.42
CA LEU A 396 -17.69 -39.37 13.05
C LEU A 396 -16.97 -40.55 12.39
N GLY A 397 -17.76 -41.53 11.92
CA GLY A 397 -17.28 -42.58 11.02
C GLY A 397 -16.88 -42.04 9.65
N ARG A 398 -16.15 -42.83 8.86
CA ARG A 398 -15.60 -42.42 7.56
C ARG A 398 -16.66 -41.87 6.58
N ARG A 399 -17.84 -42.51 6.50
CA ARG A 399 -18.92 -42.07 5.59
C ARG A 399 -19.47 -40.69 6.00
N ALA A 400 -19.73 -40.48 7.29
CA ALA A 400 -20.21 -39.20 7.81
C ALA A 400 -19.16 -38.09 7.64
N MET A 401 -17.88 -38.38 7.89
CA MET A 401 -16.78 -37.46 7.62
C MET A 401 -16.76 -37.01 6.15
N VAL A 402 -16.84 -37.96 5.20
CA VAL A 402 -16.87 -37.65 3.76
C VAL A 402 -18.09 -36.79 3.41
N ALA A 403 -19.27 -37.12 3.94
CA ALA A 403 -20.48 -36.34 3.72
C ALA A 403 -20.35 -34.91 4.25
N VAL A 404 -19.82 -34.72 5.47
CA VAL A 404 -19.58 -33.40 6.05
C VAL A 404 -18.60 -32.59 5.20
N CYS A 405 -17.49 -33.19 4.77
CA CYS A 405 -16.53 -32.51 3.89
C CYS A 405 -17.17 -32.16 2.53
N ALA A 406 -17.98 -33.04 1.94
CA ALA A 406 -18.64 -32.78 0.66
C ALA A 406 -19.66 -31.63 0.77
N LEU A 407 -20.50 -31.63 1.81
CA LEU A 407 -21.45 -30.55 2.06
C LEU A 407 -20.74 -29.21 2.32
N MET A 408 -19.65 -29.24 3.08
CA MET A 408 -18.82 -28.06 3.32
C MET A 408 -18.17 -27.55 2.02
N MET A 409 -17.75 -28.43 1.12
CA MET A 409 -17.25 -28.02 -0.20
C MET A 409 -18.35 -27.38 -1.04
N VAL A 410 -19.58 -27.93 -1.05
CA VAL A 410 -20.72 -27.31 -1.74
C VAL A 410 -20.99 -25.89 -1.21
N GLU A 411 -20.88 -25.70 0.10
CA GLU A 411 -21.01 -24.39 0.75
C GLU A 411 -19.94 -23.38 0.28
N TYR A 412 -18.73 -23.86 -0.01
CA TYR A 412 -17.58 -23.02 -0.30
C TYR A 412 -17.24 -22.79 -1.77
N VAL A 413 -17.75 -23.63 -2.67
CA VAL A 413 -17.45 -23.53 -4.10
C VAL A 413 -18.02 -22.23 -4.67
N ASN A 414 -17.16 -21.53 -5.42
CA ASN A 414 -17.54 -20.41 -6.26
C ASN A 414 -17.41 -20.86 -7.71
N ALA A 415 -18.44 -20.62 -8.52
CA ALA A 415 -18.44 -21.04 -9.92
C ALA A 415 -19.41 -20.18 -10.75
N PRO A 416 -19.12 -19.93 -12.04
CA PRO A 416 -17.85 -20.21 -12.71
C PRO A 416 -16.77 -19.22 -12.24
N LEU A 417 -15.51 -19.69 -12.18
CA LEU A 417 -14.36 -18.81 -12.03
C LEU A 417 -13.82 -18.48 -13.43
N ALA A 418 -14.01 -17.23 -13.86
CA ALA A 418 -13.55 -16.75 -15.15
C ALA A 418 -12.11 -16.23 -15.05
N PHE A 419 -11.14 -17.14 -15.22
CA PHE A 419 -9.72 -16.79 -15.15
C PHE A 419 -9.25 -15.96 -16.35
N VAL A 420 -8.38 -14.99 -16.09
CA VAL A 420 -7.79 -14.14 -17.14
C VAL A 420 -6.71 -14.86 -17.94
N PRO A 421 -6.45 -14.45 -19.20
CA PRO A 421 -5.28 -14.91 -19.96
C PRO A 421 -3.98 -14.69 -19.19
N ALA A 422 -3.02 -15.60 -19.37
CA ALA A 422 -1.67 -15.40 -18.87
C ALA A 422 -1.05 -14.15 -19.52
N PRO A 423 -0.27 -13.34 -18.77
CA PRO A 423 0.40 -12.17 -19.34
C PRO A 423 1.43 -12.58 -20.38
N THR A 424 1.54 -11.78 -21.44
CA THR A 424 2.60 -11.92 -22.44
C THR A 424 3.95 -11.59 -21.81
N THR A 425 4.90 -12.53 -21.86
CA THR A 425 6.26 -12.35 -21.33
C THR A 425 7.27 -11.97 -22.40
N THR A 426 6.98 -12.30 -23.65
CA THR A 426 7.86 -12.08 -24.80
C THR A 426 7.16 -11.20 -25.80
N THR A 427 7.79 -10.08 -26.14
CA THR A 427 7.24 -9.11 -27.08
C THR A 427 8.30 -8.73 -28.11
N PRO A 428 7.94 -8.34 -29.33
CA PRO A 428 8.90 -7.82 -30.30
C PRO A 428 9.77 -6.68 -29.74
N ALA A 429 9.16 -5.75 -28.99
CA ALA A 429 9.88 -4.67 -28.32
C ALA A 429 10.85 -5.19 -27.24
N GLY A 430 10.42 -6.15 -26.42
CA GLY A 430 11.26 -6.80 -25.41
C GLY A 430 12.46 -7.53 -26.00
N GLN A 431 12.25 -8.25 -27.11
CA GLN A 431 13.32 -8.92 -27.86
C GLN A 431 14.32 -7.94 -28.46
N TRP A 432 13.83 -6.85 -29.06
CA TRP A 432 14.69 -5.78 -29.55
C TRP A 432 15.54 -5.19 -28.42
N LEU A 433 14.91 -4.80 -27.30
CA LEU A 433 15.59 -4.24 -26.13
C LEU A 433 16.62 -5.20 -25.51
N LYS A 434 16.36 -6.51 -25.57
CA LYS A 434 17.29 -7.55 -25.13
C LYS A 434 18.51 -7.68 -26.04
N SER A 435 18.34 -7.46 -27.34
CA SER A 435 19.40 -7.59 -28.36
C SER A 435 20.36 -6.40 -28.42
N VAL A 436 19.90 -5.20 -28.05
CA VAL A 436 20.72 -3.98 -28.12
C VAL A 436 21.80 -3.97 -27.06
N GLU A 437 23.02 -3.57 -27.43
CA GLU A 437 24.17 -3.53 -26.52
C GLU A 437 24.15 -2.33 -25.55
N GLY A 438 24.80 -2.52 -24.40
CA GLY A 438 25.01 -1.50 -23.37
C GLY A 438 23.83 -1.29 -22.41
N PRO A 439 24.08 -0.68 -21.24
CA PRO A 439 23.05 -0.39 -20.24
C PRO A 439 22.10 0.72 -20.70
N GLY A 440 20.99 0.90 -19.98
CA GLY A 440 20.05 1.98 -20.21
C GLY A 440 18.63 1.62 -19.76
N ALA A 441 17.98 2.58 -19.10
CA ALA A 441 16.61 2.42 -18.63
C ALA A 441 15.59 2.63 -19.76
N VAL A 442 14.42 2.02 -19.60
CA VAL A 442 13.32 2.04 -20.58
C VAL A 442 12.08 2.71 -19.97
N LEU A 443 11.43 3.56 -20.74
CA LEU A 443 10.10 4.08 -20.44
C LEU A 443 9.08 3.49 -21.42
N TYR A 444 8.03 2.87 -20.93
CA TYR A 444 6.88 2.45 -21.72
C TYR A 444 5.74 3.47 -21.60
N LEU A 445 5.17 3.88 -22.74
CA LEU A 445 4.01 4.76 -22.81
C LEU A 445 2.71 3.96 -23.05
N PRO A 446 1.55 4.47 -22.59
CA PRO A 446 1.40 5.58 -21.67
C PRO A 446 1.91 5.22 -20.26
N LEU A 447 2.51 6.20 -19.57
CA LEU A 447 2.88 6.06 -18.16
C LEU A 447 1.69 6.45 -17.28
N THR A 448 1.20 5.53 -16.47
CA THR A 448 0.02 5.76 -15.60
C THR A 448 0.37 5.67 -14.12
N ILE A 449 -0.55 6.08 -13.25
CA ILE A 449 -0.34 6.02 -11.79
C ILE A 449 -0.58 4.61 -11.21
N ASP A 450 -1.32 3.76 -11.90
CA ASP A 450 -1.93 2.56 -11.32
C ASP A 450 -1.62 1.27 -12.10
N ARG A 451 -2.58 0.35 -12.14
CA ARG A 451 -2.44 -1.06 -12.55
C ARG A 451 -1.98 -1.25 -14.00
N GLU A 452 -2.17 -0.27 -14.86
CA GLU A 452 -1.84 -0.35 -16.30
C GLU A 452 -0.33 -0.47 -16.56
N ASN A 453 0.52 -0.18 -15.57
CA ASN A 453 1.97 -0.43 -15.67
C ASN A 453 2.36 -1.90 -15.52
N SER A 454 1.54 -2.70 -14.84
CA SER A 454 1.88 -4.08 -14.47
C SER A 454 2.17 -5.04 -15.65
N PRO A 455 1.57 -4.91 -16.86
CA PRO A 455 1.97 -5.70 -18.02
C PRO A 455 3.42 -5.43 -18.44
N PHE A 456 3.85 -4.16 -18.47
CA PHE A 456 5.22 -3.78 -18.80
C PHE A 456 6.23 -4.34 -17.79
N MET A 457 5.84 -4.44 -16.52
CA MET A 457 6.68 -5.10 -15.50
C MET A 457 6.94 -6.56 -15.88
N VAL A 458 5.89 -7.34 -16.18
CA VAL A 458 6.04 -8.75 -16.57
C VAL A 458 6.88 -8.89 -17.84
N GLN A 459 6.63 -8.06 -18.86
CA GLN A 459 7.39 -8.04 -20.12
C GLN A 459 8.86 -7.68 -19.90
N SER A 460 9.16 -6.82 -18.93
CA SER A 460 10.53 -6.40 -18.65
C SER A 460 11.44 -7.51 -18.14
N LEU A 461 10.89 -8.62 -17.66
CA LEU A 461 11.65 -9.81 -17.26
C LEU A 461 12.43 -10.44 -18.42
N GLU A 462 12.04 -10.18 -19.67
CA GLU A 462 12.72 -10.68 -20.86
C GLU A 462 14.07 -9.97 -21.11
N HIS A 463 14.09 -8.63 -20.98
CA HIS A 463 15.28 -7.82 -21.26
C HIS A 463 16.03 -7.38 -19.99
N ARG A 464 15.41 -7.51 -18.80
CA ARG A 464 15.97 -7.20 -17.47
C ARG A 464 16.58 -5.80 -17.30
N ARG A 465 16.18 -4.87 -18.17
CA ARG A 465 16.59 -3.46 -18.04
C ARG A 465 15.75 -2.79 -16.96
N PRO A 466 16.30 -1.79 -16.24
CA PRO A 466 15.48 -0.90 -15.42
C PRO A 466 14.39 -0.24 -16.26
N ILE A 467 13.18 -0.17 -15.72
CA ILE A 467 12.04 0.51 -16.33
C ILE A 467 11.55 1.61 -15.41
N VAL A 468 11.14 2.74 -15.98
CA VAL A 468 10.53 3.85 -15.23
C VAL A 468 9.15 3.46 -14.69
N ASN A 469 8.41 2.67 -15.47
CA ASN A 469 7.09 2.16 -15.11
C ASN A 469 7.12 1.34 -13.80
N GLY A 470 6.01 1.31 -13.08
CA GLY A 470 5.88 0.45 -11.92
C GLY A 470 4.49 0.48 -11.31
N TYR A 471 4.13 -0.62 -10.66
CA TYR A 471 2.94 -0.77 -9.83
C TYR A 471 3.32 -1.61 -8.61
N SER A 472 2.98 -1.14 -7.40
CA SER A 472 3.31 -1.80 -6.14
C SER A 472 2.44 -1.23 -5.01
N GLY A 473 2.45 -1.86 -3.83
CA GLY A 473 1.71 -1.42 -2.64
C GLY A 473 2.15 -0.06 -2.10
N GLN A 474 3.37 0.37 -2.44
CA GLN A 474 3.93 1.70 -2.23
C GLN A 474 4.59 2.21 -3.53
N ARG A 475 4.86 3.50 -3.63
CA ARG A 475 5.49 4.14 -4.81
C ARG A 475 6.50 5.18 -4.35
N PRO A 476 7.58 5.44 -5.11
CA PRO A 476 8.51 6.48 -4.74
C PRO A 476 7.88 7.85 -4.98
N MET A 477 8.32 8.83 -4.20
CA MET A 477 7.73 10.17 -4.18
C MET A 477 7.67 10.86 -5.54
N PHE A 478 8.67 10.67 -6.40
CA PHE A 478 8.75 11.32 -7.71
C PHE A 478 7.83 10.72 -8.77
N PHE A 479 7.33 9.49 -8.57
CA PHE A 479 6.64 8.76 -9.62
C PHE A 479 5.40 9.51 -10.12
N THR A 480 4.70 10.20 -9.22
CA THR A 480 3.53 11.02 -9.59
C THR A 480 3.92 12.17 -10.52
N SER A 481 5.08 12.82 -10.29
CA SER A 481 5.59 13.87 -11.17
C SER A 481 5.92 13.35 -12.57
N PHE A 482 6.46 12.14 -12.67
CA PHE A 482 6.67 11.48 -13.95
C PHE A 482 5.35 11.22 -14.67
N VAL A 483 4.36 10.63 -13.99
CA VAL A 483 3.04 10.36 -14.59
C VAL A 483 2.40 11.63 -15.13
N ASP A 484 2.46 12.74 -14.37
CA ASP A 484 1.88 14.01 -14.80
C ASP A 484 2.62 14.61 -16.01
N ALA A 485 3.95 14.55 -16.03
CA ALA A 485 4.75 15.05 -17.15
C ALA A 485 4.51 14.24 -18.43
N PHE A 486 4.45 12.92 -18.33
CA PHE A 486 4.22 12.00 -19.45
C PHE A 486 2.74 11.84 -19.84
N ALA A 487 1.84 12.61 -19.22
CA ALA A 487 0.48 12.81 -19.74
C ALA A 487 0.52 13.44 -21.15
N ASP A 488 1.52 14.29 -21.39
CA ASP A 488 1.94 14.75 -22.70
C ASP A 488 3.41 14.35 -22.92
N PRO A 489 3.68 13.21 -23.58
CA PRO A 489 5.04 12.70 -23.77
C PRO A 489 5.91 13.58 -24.67
N GLU A 490 5.34 14.55 -25.39
CA GLU A 490 6.07 15.46 -26.27
C GLU A 490 6.48 16.76 -25.58
N SER A 491 5.95 17.01 -24.38
CA SER A 491 6.20 18.21 -23.59
C SER A 491 7.68 18.37 -23.21
N LEU A 492 8.13 19.62 -23.07
CA LEU A 492 9.48 19.93 -22.60
C LEU A 492 9.74 19.38 -21.18
N GLU A 493 8.70 19.30 -20.33
CA GLU A 493 8.77 18.69 -18.99
C GLU A 493 9.10 17.18 -19.08
N ALA A 494 8.42 16.44 -19.97
CA ALA A 494 8.71 15.04 -20.23
C ALA A 494 10.14 14.84 -20.74
N ARG A 495 10.59 15.66 -21.69
CA ARG A 495 11.97 15.63 -22.22
C ARG A 495 13.00 15.89 -21.13
N ALA A 496 12.79 16.89 -20.27
CA ALA A 496 13.69 17.19 -19.15
C ALA A 496 13.81 16.01 -18.17
N LEU A 497 12.69 15.33 -17.87
CA LEU A 497 12.72 14.12 -17.02
C LEU A 497 13.43 12.94 -17.69
N LEU A 498 13.32 12.76 -19.01
CA LEU A 498 14.13 11.75 -19.73
C LEU A 498 15.62 12.01 -19.53
N LYS A 499 16.06 13.28 -19.60
CA LYS A 499 17.46 13.67 -19.38
C LYS A 499 17.92 13.38 -17.97
N ASP A 500 17.18 13.90 -16.99
CA ASP A 500 17.59 13.87 -15.58
C ASP A 500 17.57 12.45 -15.01
N ALA A 501 16.57 11.62 -15.39
CA ALA A 501 16.57 10.21 -15.04
C ALA A 501 17.53 9.37 -15.87
N ARG A 502 18.12 9.89 -16.97
CA ARG A 502 18.98 9.13 -17.88
C ARG A 502 18.27 7.94 -18.53
N VAL A 503 17.02 8.16 -18.93
CA VAL A 503 16.26 7.17 -19.72
C VAL A 503 16.92 7.06 -21.09
N ARG A 504 17.20 5.83 -21.53
CA ARG A 504 17.84 5.58 -22.83
C ARG A 504 16.82 5.24 -23.90
N PHE A 505 15.77 4.49 -23.57
CA PHE A 505 14.79 4.02 -24.54
C PHE A 505 13.38 4.43 -24.15
N VAL A 506 12.58 4.82 -25.14
CA VAL A 506 11.15 5.06 -25.00
C VAL A 506 10.42 4.10 -25.95
N VAL A 507 9.48 3.33 -25.42
CA VAL A 507 8.60 2.45 -26.20
C VAL A 507 7.21 3.08 -26.20
N SER A 508 6.74 3.46 -27.38
CA SER A 508 5.45 4.12 -27.57
C SER A 508 4.51 3.26 -28.41
N PRO A 509 3.21 3.17 -28.08
CA PRO A 509 2.22 2.47 -28.91
C PRO A 509 1.86 3.25 -30.19
N ALA A 510 2.34 4.49 -30.32
CA ALA A 510 2.09 5.36 -31.47
C ALA A 510 3.33 6.18 -31.84
N VAL A 511 3.35 6.71 -33.06
CA VAL A 511 4.40 7.63 -33.52
C VAL A 511 4.31 8.93 -32.71
N LEU A 512 5.45 9.38 -32.18
CA LEU A 512 5.58 10.68 -31.54
C LEU A 512 5.98 11.68 -32.63
N GLY A 513 5.16 12.70 -32.84
CA GLY A 513 5.38 13.74 -33.85
C GLY A 513 6.65 14.55 -33.64
N SER A 514 7.15 14.63 -32.40
CA SER A 514 8.45 15.24 -32.09
C SER A 514 9.66 14.39 -32.48
N ALA A 515 9.50 13.11 -32.84
CA ALA A 515 10.63 12.24 -33.14
C ALA A 515 11.35 12.66 -34.43
N GLY A 516 12.69 12.75 -34.37
CA GLY A 516 13.52 13.19 -35.49
C GLY A 516 13.57 14.70 -35.74
N ALA A 517 12.85 15.51 -34.95
CA ALA A 517 13.00 16.97 -34.97
C ALA A 517 14.33 17.38 -34.32
N ALA A 518 14.94 18.47 -34.81
CA ALA A 518 16.25 18.96 -34.33
C ALA A 518 16.25 19.34 -32.83
N ASP A 519 15.11 19.81 -32.33
CA ASP A 519 14.87 20.20 -30.94
C ASP A 519 14.44 19.03 -30.04
N SER A 520 14.39 17.80 -30.57
CA SER A 520 13.94 16.61 -29.86
C SER A 520 15.07 15.59 -29.68
N PRO A 521 15.22 15.00 -28.48
CA PRO A 521 16.20 13.96 -28.25
C PRO A 521 15.74 12.58 -28.76
N LEU A 522 14.53 12.45 -29.28
CA LEU A 522 13.94 11.15 -29.64
C LEU A 522 14.34 10.74 -31.06
N VAL A 523 15.18 9.71 -31.16
CA VAL A 523 15.60 9.10 -32.43
C VAL A 523 14.92 7.76 -32.60
N GLU A 524 14.08 7.62 -33.63
CA GLU A 524 13.44 6.34 -33.96
C GLU A 524 14.51 5.29 -34.32
N ARG A 525 14.45 4.12 -33.68
CA ARG A 525 15.38 3.00 -33.92
C ARG A 525 14.72 1.79 -34.54
N ALA A 526 13.48 1.53 -34.18
CA ALA A 526 12.73 0.40 -34.69
C ALA A 526 11.22 0.65 -34.63
N ARG A 527 10.52 0.07 -35.59
CA ARG A 527 9.07 -0.17 -35.52
C ARG A 527 8.91 -1.67 -35.43
N VAL A 528 8.16 -2.12 -34.43
CA VAL A 528 7.89 -3.54 -34.24
C VAL A 528 6.43 -3.84 -34.55
N ASP A 529 6.14 -5.10 -34.90
CA ASP A 529 4.78 -5.56 -35.15
C ASP A 529 3.87 -5.23 -33.95
N GLU A 530 2.59 -4.96 -34.22
CA GLU A 530 1.59 -4.33 -33.31
C GLU A 530 1.64 -2.79 -33.22
N GLY A 531 2.50 -2.13 -34.01
CA GLY A 531 2.50 -0.66 -34.18
C GLY A 531 3.29 0.09 -33.11
N ALA A 532 3.96 -0.61 -32.20
CA ALA A 532 4.84 0.02 -31.22
C ALA A 532 6.14 0.51 -31.89
N VAL A 533 6.59 1.69 -31.46
CA VAL A 533 7.79 2.36 -31.95
C VAL A 533 8.78 2.50 -30.81
N ILE A 534 10.05 2.20 -31.09
CA ILE A 534 11.13 2.28 -30.12
C ILE A 534 12.03 3.45 -30.49
N TYR A 535 12.18 4.38 -29.56
CA TYR A 535 13.07 5.54 -29.67
C TYR A 535 14.27 5.36 -28.75
N GLU A 536 15.45 5.75 -29.22
CA GLU A 536 16.61 6.00 -28.37
C GLU A 536 16.71 7.50 -28.06
N VAL A 537 16.96 7.84 -26.81
CA VAL A 537 17.12 9.20 -26.32
C VAL A 537 18.57 9.63 -26.53
N VAL A 538 18.80 10.49 -27.51
CA VAL A 538 20.12 11.00 -27.90
C VAL A 538 20.10 12.52 -27.82
N TRP A 539 20.79 13.08 -26.83
CA TRP A 539 20.87 14.53 -26.61
C TRP A 539 21.89 15.19 -27.56
N THR A 540 21.42 16.14 -28.35
CA THR A 540 22.22 17.08 -29.14
C THR A 540 22.24 18.46 -28.46
N ASN A 541 23.16 19.35 -28.86
CA ASN A 541 23.19 20.72 -28.35
C ASN A 541 21.86 21.47 -28.58
N GLU A 542 21.18 21.20 -29.70
CA GLU A 542 19.90 21.82 -30.07
C GLU A 542 18.75 21.29 -29.19
N SER A 543 18.65 19.97 -29.03
CA SER A 543 17.66 19.36 -28.13
C SER A 543 17.89 19.75 -26.67
N ASP A 544 19.13 20.04 -26.28
CA ASP A 544 19.44 20.53 -24.94
C ASP A 544 19.00 21.99 -24.77
N ALA A 545 19.34 22.86 -25.72
CA ALA A 545 18.90 24.26 -25.72
C ALA A 545 17.37 24.39 -25.78
N ALA A 546 16.66 23.43 -26.39
CA ALA A 546 15.19 23.42 -26.41
C ALA A 546 14.55 23.35 -25.01
N LEU A 547 15.25 22.79 -24.02
CA LEU A 547 14.78 22.77 -22.63
C LEU A 547 14.77 24.17 -21.99
N ASP A 548 15.52 25.14 -22.51
CA ASP A 548 15.47 26.54 -22.09
C ASP A 548 14.13 27.22 -22.46
N GLY A 549 13.31 26.57 -23.30
CA GLY A 549 11.96 27.00 -23.69
C GLY A 549 10.86 26.69 -22.67
N LEU A 550 11.15 26.03 -21.55
CA LEU A 550 10.18 25.67 -20.47
C LEU A 550 9.49 26.86 -19.78
N ALA A 551 9.62 28.07 -20.32
CA ALA A 551 8.97 29.28 -19.84
C ALA A 551 7.45 29.21 -20.00
N ALA A 552 6.77 28.78 -18.94
CA ALA A 552 5.42 29.24 -18.66
C ALA A 552 5.42 30.78 -18.62
N ALA A 553 4.32 31.41 -19.02
CA ALA A 553 4.13 32.85 -18.88
C ALA A 553 4.43 33.23 -17.42
N GLU A 554 5.44 34.07 -17.24
CA GLU A 554 5.90 34.42 -15.90
C GLU A 554 4.79 35.20 -15.20
N PRO A 555 4.34 34.75 -14.02
CA PRO A 555 3.27 35.44 -13.30
C PRO A 555 3.73 36.86 -12.93
N PRO A 556 2.81 37.82 -12.76
CA PRO A 556 3.17 39.21 -12.50
C PRO A 556 4.09 39.35 -11.29
N ALA A 557 4.95 40.37 -11.25
CA ALA A 557 5.75 40.64 -10.06
C ALA A 557 4.84 40.84 -8.83
N PRO A 558 5.25 40.38 -7.63
CA PRO A 558 4.47 40.63 -6.42
C PRO A 558 4.33 42.13 -6.16
N GLY A 559 3.15 42.54 -5.69
CA GLY A 559 2.96 43.88 -5.14
C GLY A 559 3.61 44.02 -3.76
N PRO A 560 3.41 45.17 -3.08
CA PRO A 560 3.87 45.36 -1.72
C PRO A 560 3.37 44.25 -0.80
N ALA A 561 4.25 43.66 0.01
CA ALA A 561 3.87 42.59 0.93
C ALA A 561 2.89 43.13 2.00
N PRO A 562 1.64 42.63 2.06
CA PRO A 562 0.66 43.08 3.05
C PRO A 562 0.83 42.40 4.41
N PHE A 563 1.99 41.79 4.65
CA PHE A 563 2.34 41.00 5.82
C PHE A 563 3.77 41.32 6.27
N ARG A 564 4.10 40.99 7.51
CA ARG A 564 5.43 41.25 8.10
C ARG A 564 5.96 40.06 8.89
N ILE A 565 7.27 40.01 9.08
CA ILE A 565 7.92 39.02 9.95
C ILE A 565 7.33 39.12 11.36
N GLY A 566 6.88 37.99 11.90
CA GLY A 566 6.16 37.89 13.16
C GLY A 566 4.65 37.66 12.99
N GLU A 567 4.08 37.92 11.81
CA GLU A 567 2.65 37.69 11.54
C GLU A 567 2.29 36.22 11.78
N THR A 568 1.19 35.98 12.51
CA THR A 568 0.65 34.65 12.82
C THR A 568 -0.87 34.65 12.64
N ALA A 569 -1.39 33.69 11.88
CA ALA A 569 -2.82 33.45 11.71
C ALA A 569 -3.14 31.99 12.05
N THR A 570 -4.03 31.77 13.01
CA THR A 570 -4.44 30.44 13.47
C THR A 570 -5.89 30.18 13.08
N TYR A 571 -6.15 28.99 12.56
CA TYR A 571 -7.43 28.56 12.01
C TYR A 571 -7.91 27.30 12.73
N ALA A 572 -9.19 27.25 13.08
CA ALA A 572 -9.86 26.01 13.45
C ALA A 572 -10.23 25.24 12.19
N VAL A 573 -9.98 23.93 12.21
CA VAL A 573 -10.38 22.97 11.18
C VAL A 573 -11.67 22.32 11.63
N GLU A 574 -12.75 22.46 10.85
CA GLU A 574 -14.06 21.88 11.15
C GLU A 574 -14.46 20.87 10.07
N TRP A 575 -14.96 19.71 10.48
CA TRP A 575 -15.57 18.76 9.55
C TRP A 575 -17.02 19.14 9.28
N VAL A 576 -17.35 19.30 8.00
CA VAL A 576 -18.67 19.73 7.53
C VAL A 576 -19.37 18.54 6.86
N GLY A 577 -20.50 18.11 7.39
CA GLY A 577 -21.28 17.01 6.80
C GLY A 577 -22.00 16.06 7.76
N GLY A 578 -21.89 16.25 9.08
CA GLY A 578 -22.70 15.58 10.10
C GLY A 578 -23.87 16.45 10.60
N PRO A 579 -24.60 16.02 11.65
CA PRO A 579 -25.66 16.84 12.26
C PRO A 579 -25.13 18.11 12.97
N LEU A 580 -23.83 18.19 13.24
CA LEU A 580 -23.13 19.34 13.83
C LEU A 580 -21.74 19.47 13.20
N ASP A 581 -21.25 20.70 13.03
CA ASP A 581 -19.86 20.98 12.68
C ASP A 581 -18.97 20.68 13.90
N VAL A 582 -17.92 19.86 13.72
CA VAL A 582 -17.03 19.47 14.83
C VAL A 582 -15.60 19.87 14.50
N THR A 583 -14.92 20.51 15.47
CA THR A 583 -13.51 20.89 15.34
C THR A 583 -12.62 19.65 15.30
N ALA A 584 -11.94 19.45 14.17
CA ALA A 584 -11.03 18.36 13.90
C ALA A 584 -9.55 18.68 14.25
N GLY A 585 -9.19 19.96 14.35
CA GLY A 585 -7.83 20.39 14.65
C GLY A 585 -7.61 21.88 14.45
N THR A 586 -6.34 22.28 14.40
CA THR A 586 -5.90 23.65 14.16
C THR A 586 -4.80 23.70 13.11
N ILE A 587 -4.83 24.74 12.28
CA ILE A 587 -3.74 25.08 11.36
C ILE A 587 -3.23 26.46 11.71
N ALA A 588 -1.92 26.66 11.81
CA ALA A 588 -1.34 27.98 12.01
C ALA A 588 -0.36 28.32 10.89
N PHE A 589 -0.52 29.50 10.32
CA PHE A 589 0.40 30.08 9.34
C PHE A 589 1.21 31.19 10.00
N ARG A 590 2.52 31.21 9.77
CA ARG A 590 3.44 32.20 10.34
C ARG A 590 4.39 32.74 9.28
N VAL A 591 4.70 34.02 9.40
CA VAL A 591 5.83 34.65 8.70
C VAL A 591 7.00 34.72 9.67
N THR A 592 8.07 34.00 9.38
CA THR A 592 9.28 33.94 10.19
C THR A 592 10.44 34.66 9.48
N PRO A 593 11.52 34.99 10.20
CA PRO A 593 12.78 35.27 9.52
C PRO A 593 13.17 34.11 8.60
N PRO A 594 13.84 34.38 7.47
CA PRO A 594 14.34 33.32 6.59
C PRO A 594 15.27 32.39 7.36
N GLN A 595 14.98 31.09 7.33
CA GLN A 595 15.85 30.07 7.89
C GLN A 595 17.01 29.85 6.91
N ASP A 596 18.20 29.55 7.45
CA ASP A 596 19.42 29.31 6.65
C ASP A 596 19.86 30.50 5.78
N ALA A 597 19.53 31.72 6.17
CA ALA A 597 19.91 32.95 5.46
C ALA A 597 21.42 33.07 5.19
N ALA A 598 22.26 32.49 6.05
CA ALA A 598 23.71 32.43 5.85
C ALA A 598 24.12 31.57 4.65
N ALA A 599 23.33 30.54 4.30
CA ALA A 599 23.56 29.65 3.17
C ALA A 599 22.74 30.03 1.92
N LEU A 600 21.78 30.95 2.04
CA LEU A 600 20.87 31.39 0.97
C LEU A 600 20.89 32.92 0.88
N PRO A 601 21.84 33.53 0.15
CA PRO A 601 22.02 34.98 0.11
C PRO A 601 20.84 35.76 -0.51
N ARG A 602 19.97 35.09 -1.28
CA ARG A 602 18.73 35.67 -1.85
C ARG A 602 17.52 35.57 -0.90
N ALA A 603 17.66 34.96 0.28
CA ALA A 603 16.55 34.74 1.19
C ALA A 603 16.05 36.04 1.82
N ALA A 604 14.74 36.28 1.69
CA ALA A 604 14.07 37.46 2.24
C ALA A 604 12.99 37.08 3.25
N TRP A 605 12.34 35.93 3.08
CA TRP A 605 11.18 35.51 3.88
C TRP A 605 11.31 34.08 4.36
N GLY A 606 10.79 33.81 5.56
CA GLY A 606 10.46 32.47 6.04
C GLY A 606 8.95 32.32 6.21
N PHE A 607 8.40 31.20 5.79
CA PHE A 607 7.00 30.87 5.99
C PHE A 607 6.88 29.52 6.68
N GLU A 608 5.99 29.43 7.66
CA GLU A 608 5.73 28.19 8.38
C GLU A 608 4.24 27.90 8.44
N MET A 609 3.89 26.64 8.26
CA MET A 609 2.55 26.09 8.50
C MET A 609 2.65 24.94 9.48
N THR A 610 1.87 24.97 10.57
CA THR A 610 1.70 23.83 11.48
C THR A 610 0.28 23.30 11.39
N VAL A 611 0.13 21.98 11.47
CA VAL A 611 -1.16 21.29 11.46
C VAL A 611 -1.19 20.37 12.69
N ASP A 612 -2.16 20.61 13.56
CA ASP A 612 -2.31 19.88 14.81
C ASP A 612 -3.73 19.32 14.92
N THR A 613 -3.84 18.00 15.11
CA THR A 613 -5.13 17.35 15.37
C THR A 613 -5.70 17.72 16.73
N ALA A 614 -7.03 17.85 16.83
CA ALA A 614 -7.68 18.07 18.12
C ALA A 614 -7.53 16.82 19.02
N ALA A 615 -7.45 17.01 20.34
CA ALA A 615 -7.17 15.92 21.28
C ALA A 615 -8.13 14.71 21.20
N TRP A 616 -9.38 14.91 20.78
CA TRP A 616 -10.34 13.82 20.58
C TRP A 616 -10.12 13.08 19.25
N VAL A 617 -9.62 13.79 18.21
CA VAL A 617 -9.26 13.23 16.91
C VAL A 617 -7.96 12.44 17.00
N SER A 618 -6.96 12.92 17.76
CA SER A 618 -5.68 12.23 17.97
C SER A 618 -5.81 10.80 18.50
N ARG A 619 -6.97 10.44 19.08
CA ARG A 619 -7.27 9.07 19.52
C ARG A 619 -7.38 8.05 18.39
N PHE A 620 -7.68 8.50 17.17
CA PHE A 620 -7.82 7.65 15.99
C PHE A 620 -7.14 8.24 14.74
N PHE A 621 -6.66 9.48 14.79
CA PHE A 621 -5.80 10.10 13.78
C PHE A 621 -5.00 11.23 14.44
N GLU A 622 -3.74 10.96 14.77
CA GLU A 622 -2.82 11.95 15.30
C GLU A 622 -1.97 12.53 14.17
N ALA A 623 -1.92 13.86 14.05
CA ALA A 623 -1.01 14.57 13.16
C ALA A 623 -0.50 15.86 13.83
N HIS A 624 0.82 16.05 13.74
CA HIS A 624 1.60 17.20 14.22
C HIS A 624 2.57 17.64 13.12
N ASP A 625 2.01 18.02 11.97
CA ASP A 625 2.79 18.26 10.78
C ASP A 625 3.29 19.69 10.73
N ARG A 626 4.50 19.85 10.21
CA ARG A 626 5.15 21.15 10.08
C ARG A 626 5.76 21.31 8.70
N PHE A 627 5.40 22.40 8.04
CA PHE A 627 5.91 22.78 6.74
C PHE A 627 6.62 24.11 6.88
N ARG A 628 7.80 24.24 6.28
CA ARG A 628 8.60 25.46 6.32
C ARG A 628 9.13 25.77 4.95
N THR A 629 9.13 27.04 4.56
CA THR A 629 9.66 27.49 3.28
C THR A 629 10.51 28.73 3.49
N THR A 630 11.72 28.74 2.96
CA THR A 630 12.52 29.97 2.82
C THR A 630 12.35 30.47 1.40
N ALA A 631 12.04 31.76 1.23
CA ALA A 631 11.73 32.37 -0.06
C ALA A 631 12.52 33.66 -0.32
N ASP A 632 12.68 34.01 -1.60
CA ASP A 632 13.29 35.26 -2.04
C ASP A 632 12.32 36.45 -1.99
N ALA A 633 12.80 37.65 -2.31
CA ALA A 633 11.99 38.87 -2.31
C ALA A 633 10.82 38.83 -3.30
N GLN A 634 10.89 37.99 -4.34
CA GLN A 634 9.85 37.77 -5.33
C GLN A 634 8.82 36.69 -4.90
N LEU A 635 8.92 36.23 -3.65
CA LEU A 635 8.11 35.16 -3.07
C LEU A 635 8.24 33.85 -3.84
N ARG A 636 9.44 33.56 -4.37
CA ARG A 636 9.78 32.26 -4.95
C ARG A 636 10.49 31.41 -3.90
N PRO A 637 10.16 30.12 -3.76
CA PRO A 637 10.79 29.25 -2.77
C PRO A 637 12.26 29.04 -3.14
N LEU A 638 13.14 29.04 -2.15
CA LEU A 638 14.55 28.65 -2.26
C LEU A 638 14.78 27.28 -1.60
N SER A 639 14.08 27.03 -0.49
CA SER A 639 14.01 25.73 0.15
C SER A 639 12.62 25.50 0.76
N HIS A 640 12.19 24.24 0.81
CA HIS A 640 10.95 23.80 1.45
C HIS A 640 11.20 22.54 2.27
N VAL A 641 10.75 22.49 3.51
CA VAL A 641 10.89 21.33 4.41
C VAL A 641 9.51 20.88 4.87
N ARG A 642 9.28 19.57 4.82
CA ARG A 642 8.10 18.88 5.35
C ARG A 642 8.52 17.95 6.46
N ALA A 643 8.04 18.20 7.66
CA ALA A 643 8.18 17.32 8.80
C ALA A 643 6.79 16.80 9.17
N LEU A 644 6.46 15.60 8.69
CA LEU A 644 5.20 14.93 9.00
C LEU A 644 5.39 14.08 10.25
N ARG A 645 4.47 14.21 11.21
CA ARG A 645 4.47 13.47 12.47
C ARG A 645 3.06 12.95 12.71
N GLU A 646 2.77 11.80 12.13
CA GLU A 646 1.44 11.18 12.14
C GLU A 646 1.47 9.89 12.99
N GLY A 647 1.27 10.02 14.31
CA GLY A 647 1.47 8.92 15.26
C GLY A 647 2.91 8.36 15.19
N ARG A 648 3.06 7.11 14.76
CA ARG A 648 4.39 6.48 14.57
C ARG A 648 5.06 6.76 13.24
N ARG A 649 4.31 7.33 12.30
CA ARG A 649 4.84 7.68 10.99
C ARG A 649 5.54 9.03 11.11
N SER A 650 6.86 9.02 10.91
CA SER A 650 7.68 10.22 10.86
C SER A 650 8.32 10.31 9.49
N ILE A 651 8.08 11.42 8.79
CA ILE A 651 8.69 11.68 7.49
C ILE A 651 9.30 13.06 7.52
N ASP A 652 10.60 13.14 7.23
CA ASP A 652 11.27 14.39 6.96
C ASP A 652 11.69 14.46 5.48
N ARG A 653 11.39 15.59 4.86
CA ARG A 653 11.74 15.88 3.47
C ARG A 653 12.16 17.31 3.31
N ALA A 654 13.14 17.52 2.46
CA ALA A 654 13.54 18.83 1.99
C ALA A 654 13.54 18.90 0.46
N PHE A 655 13.25 20.09 -0.04
CA PHE A 655 13.29 20.45 -1.44
C PHE A 655 14.10 21.73 -1.57
N VAL A 656 14.99 21.77 -2.56
CA VAL A 656 15.84 22.93 -2.85
C VAL A 656 15.58 23.35 -4.28
N PHE A 657 15.25 24.64 -4.44
CA PHE A 657 14.77 25.21 -5.69
C PHE A 657 15.88 26.08 -6.29
N ASP A 658 16.31 25.69 -7.48
CA ASP A 658 17.24 26.45 -8.30
C ASP A 658 16.46 27.05 -9.47
N HIS A 659 16.05 28.32 -9.30
CA HIS A 659 15.30 29.07 -10.32
C HIS A 659 16.16 29.43 -11.52
N ASP A 660 17.49 29.55 -11.34
CA ASP A 660 18.41 29.90 -12.44
C ASP A 660 18.63 28.66 -13.32
N ALA A 661 18.82 27.48 -12.69
CA ALA A 661 18.95 26.19 -13.38
C ALA A 661 17.61 25.50 -13.71
N ARG A 662 16.47 26.12 -13.37
CA ARG A 662 15.10 25.60 -13.55
C ARG A 662 14.89 24.17 -13.05
N ARG A 663 15.42 23.88 -11.86
CA ARG A 663 15.36 22.56 -11.24
C ARG A 663 14.97 22.64 -9.77
N VAL A 664 14.20 21.67 -9.32
CA VAL A 664 13.99 21.38 -7.89
C VAL A 664 14.60 20.03 -7.56
N ARG A 665 15.37 19.97 -6.48
CA ARG A 665 15.98 18.74 -5.98
C ARG A 665 15.34 18.34 -4.67
N ALA A 666 15.13 17.04 -4.47
CA ALA A 666 14.52 16.49 -3.26
C ALA A 666 15.50 15.61 -2.49
N GLY A 667 15.40 15.63 -1.16
CA GLY A 667 16.20 14.82 -0.24
C GLY A 667 15.52 14.67 1.13
N GLU A 668 16.15 13.92 2.04
CA GLU A 668 15.69 13.82 3.43
C GLU A 668 15.93 15.14 4.17
N THR A 669 17.14 15.69 4.00
CA THR A 669 17.55 17.00 4.50
C THR A 669 17.88 17.98 3.36
N ILE A 670 18.03 19.27 3.70
CA ILE A 670 18.43 20.30 2.72
C ILE A 670 19.81 19.98 2.12
N ASP A 671 20.73 19.44 2.93
CA ASP A 671 22.06 19.07 2.47
C ASP A 671 22.01 17.87 1.51
N ASP A 672 21.19 16.86 1.81
CA ASP A 672 20.97 15.73 0.89
C ASP A 672 20.38 16.21 -0.44
N ALA A 673 19.40 17.11 -0.40
CA ALA A 673 18.76 17.68 -1.58
C ALA A 673 19.75 18.51 -2.44
N ARG A 674 20.75 19.14 -1.83
CA ARG A 674 21.83 19.84 -2.55
C ARG A 674 22.89 18.87 -3.10
N GLY A 675 22.93 17.66 -2.59
CA GLY A 675 23.89 16.64 -2.96
C GLY A 675 23.83 16.27 -4.45
N PRO A 676 24.95 15.76 -5.01
CA PRO A 676 25.02 15.35 -6.42
C PRO A 676 24.14 14.13 -6.74
N ALA A 677 23.80 13.33 -5.73
CA ALA A 677 22.94 12.15 -5.86
C ALA A 677 21.43 12.49 -5.81
N ALA A 678 21.06 13.72 -5.44
CA ALA A 678 19.67 14.13 -5.41
C ALA A 678 19.10 14.20 -6.83
N MET A 679 17.94 13.58 -7.01
CA MET A 679 17.18 13.67 -8.25
C MET A 679 16.71 15.11 -8.47
N ALA A 680 17.03 15.64 -9.64
CA ALA A 680 16.51 16.90 -10.12
C ALA A 680 15.20 16.67 -10.87
N LEU A 681 14.22 17.51 -10.60
CA LEU A 681 12.93 17.55 -11.26
C LEU A 681 12.76 18.93 -11.92
N PRO A 682 12.08 19.03 -13.08
CA PRO A 682 11.87 20.30 -13.75
C PRO A 682 11.10 21.30 -12.89
N LEU A 683 11.54 22.56 -12.90
CA LEU A 683 10.88 23.68 -12.22
C LEU A 683 10.43 24.72 -13.25
N PRO A 684 9.11 24.93 -13.44
CA PRO A 684 8.61 25.97 -14.33
C PRO A 684 9.07 27.38 -13.86
N PRO A 685 9.33 28.33 -14.78
CA PRO A 685 9.69 29.69 -14.39
C PRO A 685 8.62 30.38 -13.56
N GLY A 686 9.08 31.11 -12.53
CA GLY A 686 8.19 31.76 -11.56
C GLY A 686 7.38 30.80 -10.69
N ALA A 687 7.69 29.49 -10.71
CA ALA A 687 7.00 28.50 -9.90
C ALA A 687 7.14 28.80 -8.41
N ARG A 688 6.02 28.66 -7.70
CA ARG A 688 5.94 28.80 -6.25
C ARG A 688 5.61 27.47 -5.63
N ASP A 689 6.04 27.23 -4.40
CA ASP A 689 5.48 26.10 -3.66
C ASP A 689 4.09 26.47 -3.11
N THR A 690 3.39 25.49 -2.55
CA THR A 690 2.02 25.71 -2.05
C THR A 690 1.94 26.80 -0.98
N LEU A 691 2.98 26.95 -0.16
CA LEU A 691 3.01 27.91 0.94
C LEU A 691 3.29 29.33 0.41
N THR A 692 4.33 29.49 -0.40
CA THR A 692 4.69 30.78 -1.03
C THR A 692 3.62 31.24 -2.02
N ALA A 693 2.91 30.35 -2.70
CA ALA A 693 1.77 30.70 -3.54
C ALA A 693 0.65 31.41 -2.77
N LEU A 694 0.34 30.95 -1.55
CA LEU A 694 -0.66 31.60 -0.68
C LEU A 694 -0.26 33.03 -0.34
N TRP A 695 1.00 33.24 0.07
CA TRP A 695 1.51 34.57 0.42
C TRP A 695 1.64 35.49 -0.80
N TYR A 696 2.06 34.94 -1.93
CA TYR A 696 2.13 35.67 -3.19
C TYR A 696 0.75 36.15 -3.66
N LEU A 697 -0.30 35.33 -3.56
CA LEU A 697 -1.66 35.75 -3.90
C LEU A 697 -2.11 36.98 -3.10
N ARG A 698 -1.71 37.09 -1.82
CA ARG A 698 -2.03 38.27 -0.99
C ARG A 698 -1.38 39.56 -1.52
N SER A 699 -0.25 39.46 -2.20
CA SER A 699 0.47 40.61 -2.78
C SER A 699 -0.12 41.09 -4.12
N LEU A 700 -1.06 40.35 -4.70
CA LEU A 700 -1.66 40.70 -5.98
C LEU A 700 -2.81 41.70 -5.83
N PRO A 701 -3.13 42.48 -6.88
CA PRO A 701 -4.25 43.41 -6.89
C PRO A 701 -5.59 42.67 -7.04
N LEU A 702 -5.93 41.84 -6.06
CA LEU A 702 -7.17 41.07 -6.05
C LEU A 702 -8.37 42.02 -6.02
N ALA A 703 -9.21 41.92 -7.05
CA ALA A 703 -10.46 42.64 -7.25
C ALA A 703 -11.47 41.73 -7.97
N PRO A 704 -12.79 41.98 -7.88
CA PRO A 704 -13.79 41.16 -8.57
C PRO A 704 -13.49 41.06 -10.08
N GLY A 705 -13.53 39.83 -10.62
CA GLY A 705 -13.19 39.54 -12.01
C GLY A 705 -11.70 39.35 -12.29
N PHE A 706 -10.81 39.56 -11.30
CA PHE A 706 -9.38 39.26 -11.45
C PHE A 706 -9.16 37.76 -11.61
N SER A 707 -8.32 37.38 -12.57
CA SER A 707 -7.89 36.00 -12.75
C SER A 707 -6.40 35.92 -13.06
N VAL A 708 -5.72 34.94 -12.50
CA VAL A 708 -4.30 34.68 -12.77
C VAL A 708 -4.05 33.17 -12.83
N THR A 709 -3.15 32.74 -13.70
CA THR A 709 -2.65 31.36 -13.72
C THR A 709 -1.22 31.37 -13.19
N LEU A 710 -0.95 30.52 -12.21
CA LEU A 710 0.32 30.46 -11.50
C LEU A 710 0.93 29.07 -11.64
N PRO A 711 2.21 28.94 -12.01
CA PRO A 711 2.93 27.70 -11.84
C PRO A 711 3.15 27.42 -10.35
N VAL A 712 2.77 26.23 -9.90
CA VAL A 712 2.98 25.75 -8.53
C VAL A 712 3.78 24.45 -8.56
N ASN A 713 4.81 24.34 -7.72
CA ASN A 713 5.55 23.11 -7.52
C ASN A 713 5.27 22.54 -6.11
N ASP A 714 4.52 21.46 -6.05
CA ASP A 714 4.17 20.77 -4.80
C ASP A 714 5.09 19.55 -4.62
N ALA A 715 6.17 19.71 -3.84
CA ALA A 715 7.12 18.62 -3.57
C ALA A 715 7.71 17.96 -4.84
N GLY A 716 8.14 18.78 -5.80
CA GLY A 716 8.70 18.27 -7.07
C GLY A 716 7.64 17.97 -8.12
N ARG A 717 6.36 18.16 -7.82
CA ARG A 717 5.25 18.01 -8.78
C ARG A 717 4.84 19.37 -9.33
N SER A 718 4.99 19.56 -10.64
CA SER A 718 4.59 20.80 -11.31
C SER A 718 3.10 20.80 -11.64
N LEU A 719 2.41 21.85 -11.22
CA LEU A 719 0.97 22.07 -11.34
C LEU A 719 0.72 23.48 -11.89
N SER A 720 -0.38 23.66 -12.61
CA SER A 720 -0.88 24.99 -12.96
C SER A 720 -2.11 25.31 -12.11
N LEU A 721 -2.01 26.37 -11.31
CA LEU A 721 -3.09 26.85 -10.46
C LEU A 721 -3.74 28.06 -11.10
N GLU A 722 -4.97 27.89 -11.58
CA GLU A 722 -5.82 29.00 -11.99
C GLU A 722 -6.53 29.57 -10.76
N VAL A 723 -6.43 30.88 -10.55
CA VAL A 723 -7.09 31.56 -9.44
C VAL A 723 -8.04 32.58 -10.00
N ARG A 724 -9.32 32.47 -9.63
CA ARG A 724 -10.37 33.44 -9.99
C ARG A 724 -10.91 34.13 -8.76
N VAL A 725 -11.00 35.45 -8.82
CA VAL A 725 -11.58 36.29 -7.77
C VAL A 725 -13.01 36.62 -8.19
N GLY A 726 -13.97 36.10 -7.44
CA GLY A 726 -15.38 36.38 -7.59
C GLY A 726 -15.79 37.68 -6.90
N ASP A 727 -17.08 37.77 -6.59
CA ASP A 727 -17.66 38.96 -5.97
C ASP A 727 -17.19 39.17 -4.53
N ARG A 728 -17.39 40.40 -4.06
CA ARG A 728 -17.23 40.77 -2.65
C ARG A 728 -18.46 40.29 -1.88
N GLU A 729 -18.23 39.49 -0.84
CA GLU A 729 -19.25 38.89 0.00
C GLU A 729 -18.99 39.26 1.47
N THR A 730 -20.04 39.39 2.26
CA THR A 730 -19.93 39.60 3.71
C THR A 730 -20.07 38.25 4.41
N ILE A 731 -19.08 37.86 5.22
CA ILE A 731 -19.03 36.56 5.90
C ILE A 731 -18.98 36.70 7.43
N ASP A 732 -19.56 35.73 8.13
CA ASP A 732 -19.49 35.63 9.59
C ASP A 732 -18.42 34.60 10.00
N ILE A 733 -17.47 35.04 10.82
CA ILE A 733 -16.38 34.23 11.34
C ILE A 733 -16.41 34.33 12.87
N GLY A 734 -17.13 33.41 13.50
CA GLY A 734 -17.19 33.34 14.96
C GLY A 734 -17.83 34.57 15.61
N GLY A 735 -18.86 35.16 14.98
CA GLY A 735 -19.57 36.34 15.45
C GLY A 735 -18.97 37.67 14.98
N ARG A 736 -17.94 37.64 14.14
CA ARG A 736 -17.37 38.82 13.48
C ARG A 736 -17.76 38.85 12.01
N VAL A 737 -18.41 39.92 11.63
CA VAL A 737 -18.85 40.16 10.25
C VAL A 737 -17.76 40.94 9.52
N GLU A 738 -17.15 40.35 8.49
CA GLU A 738 -16.12 41.00 7.68
C GLU A 738 -16.43 40.85 6.18
N ASP A 739 -16.06 41.86 5.41
CA ASP A 739 -16.12 41.80 3.95
C ASP A 739 -14.93 41.01 3.40
N ALA A 740 -15.21 40.10 2.48
CA ALA A 740 -14.23 39.21 1.89
C ALA A 740 -14.40 39.09 0.36
N PHE A 741 -13.29 38.89 -0.34
CA PHE A 741 -13.31 38.43 -1.72
C PHE A 741 -13.36 36.91 -1.75
N ARG A 742 -14.31 36.36 -2.51
CA ARG A 742 -14.38 34.93 -2.76
C ARG A 742 -13.36 34.54 -3.82
N VAL A 743 -12.39 33.72 -3.44
CA VAL A 743 -11.30 33.25 -4.30
C VAL A 743 -11.46 31.76 -4.57
N GLN A 744 -11.45 31.39 -5.84
CA GLN A 744 -11.62 30.02 -6.31
C GLN A 744 -10.32 29.53 -6.97
N PRO A 745 -9.44 28.87 -6.21
CA PRO A 745 -8.30 28.15 -6.77
C PRO A 745 -8.75 26.87 -7.48
N ARG A 746 -8.37 26.70 -8.75
CA ARG A 746 -8.59 25.50 -9.55
C ARG A 746 -7.27 24.97 -10.08
N ILE A 747 -6.97 23.72 -9.79
CA ILE A 747 -5.83 23.04 -10.38
C ILE A 747 -6.21 22.63 -11.81
N VAL A 748 -5.46 23.12 -12.80
CA VAL A 748 -5.55 22.67 -14.19
C VAL A 748 -4.76 21.37 -14.29
N ALA A 749 -5.45 20.24 -14.10
CA ALA A 749 -4.82 18.93 -14.14
C ALA A 749 -4.65 18.45 -15.59
N ARG A 750 -3.43 18.03 -15.95
CA ARG A 750 -3.15 17.34 -17.23
C ARG A 750 -3.57 15.87 -17.21
N VAL A 751 -3.73 15.28 -16.01
CA VAL A 751 -4.23 13.92 -15.77
C VAL A 751 -5.53 13.98 -14.99
N GLU A 752 -6.55 13.24 -15.44
CA GLU A 752 -7.85 13.17 -14.80
C GLU A 752 -7.74 12.55 -13.39
N ARG A 753 -8.16 13.29 -12.36
CA ARG A 753 -8.13 12.82 -10.96
C ARG A 753 -9.39 12.02 -10.66
N ARG A 754 -9.26 10.90 -9.94
CA ARG A 754 -10.42 10.11 -9.44
C ARG A 754 -11.45 10.96 -8.66
N ARG A 755 -11.02 12.03 -8.00
CA ARG A 755 -11.87 13.12 -7.50
C ARG A 755 -11.11 14.46 -7.56
N PRO A 756 -11.65 15.52 -8.19
CA PRO A 756 -11.04 16.84 -8.16
C PRO A 756 -11.09 17.41 -6.72
N ILE A 757 -10.09 18.23 -6.38
CA ILE A 757 -10.14 19.05 -5.17
C ILE A 757 -10.90 20.31 -5.55
N ASP A 758 -11.98 20.59 -4.85
CA ASP A 758 -12.72 21.84 -4.97
C ASP A 758 -12.46 22.68 -3.72
N ALA A 759 -12.07 23.93 -3.91
CA ALA A 759 -11.72 24.81 -2.82
C ALA A 759 -12.25 26.23 -3.07
N THR A 760 -12.82 26.83 -2.03
CA THR A 760 -13.21 28.23 -1.99
C THR A 760 -12.51 28.87 -0.80
N ILE A 761 -11.80 29.97 -1.02
CA ILE A 761 -11.08 30.72 0.02
C ILE A 761 -11.68 32.11 0.09
N TRP A 762 -12.03 32.59 1.27
CA TRP A 762 -12.44 33.96 1.48
C TRP A 762 -11.27 34.76 2.03
N LEU A 763 -10.83 35.79 1.30
CA LEU A 763 -9.75 36.70 1.72
C LEU A 763 -10.34 38.04 2.14
N SER A 764 -9.85 38.67 3.21
CA SER A 764 -10.33 39.98 3.66
C SER A 764 -10.26 41.02 2.53
N ALA A 765 -11.29 41.84 2.42
CA ALA A 765 -11.38 42.85 1.37
C ALA A 765 -10.47 44.08 1.63
N ASP A 766 -9.89 44.17 2.83
CA ASP A 766 -8.93 45.20 3.22
C ASP A 766 -7.51 44.92 2.71
N GLY A 767 -6.60 45.88 2.89
CA GLY A 767 -5.23 45.80 2.38
C GLY A 767 -4.41 44.59 2.87
N ARG A 768 -4.85 43.88 3.93
CA ARG A 768 -4.14 42.71 4.48
C ARG A 768 -4.32 41.45 3.61
N ARG A 769 -5.44 41.36 2.89
CA ARG A 769 -5.87 40.18 2.11
C ARG A 769 -5.76 38.89 2.92
N LEU A 770 -6.09 38.95 4.21
CA LEU A 770 -5.93 37.86 5.17
C LEU A 770 -6.91 36.74 4.83
N PRO A 771 -6.49 35.46 4.73
CA PRO A 771 -7.44 34.37 4.64
C PRO A 771 -8.32 34.34 5.89
N LEU A 772 -9.62 34.40 5.67
CA LEU A 772 -10.62 34.53 6.71
C LEU A 772 -11.31 33.19 6.96
N ALA A 773 -11.66 32.50 5.88
CA ALA A 773 -12.18 31.15 5.89
C ALA A 773 -11.79 30.42 4.61
N ALA A 774 -11.85 29.09 4.61
CA ALA A 774 -11.76 28.30 3.40
C ALA A 774 -12.58 27.02 3.50
N ASP A 775 -13.32 26.71 2.45
CA ASP A 775 -14.02 25.44 2.27
C ASP A 775 -13.24 24.58 1.30
N ILE A 776 -12.90 23.38 1.73
CA ILE A 776 -12.11 22.43 0.95
C ILE A 776 -12.89 21.12 0.89
N SER A 777 -13.23 20.70 -0.33
CA SER A 777 -13.88 19.43 -0.62
C SER A 777 -12.88 18.51 -1.31
N ALA A 778 -12.55 17.39 -0.67
CA ALA A 778 -11.57 16.43 -1.17
C ALA A 778 -12.02 14.98 -0.93
N GLY A 779 -11.18 14.02 -1.30
CA GLY A 779 -11.46 12.59 -1.14
C GLY A 779 -11.75 12.13 0.30
N PHE A 780 -11.35 12.91 1.31
CA PHE A 780 -11.56 12.66 2.74
C PHE A 780 -12.80 13.35 3.34
N GLY A 781 -13.58 14.10 2.55
CA GLY A 781 -14.77 14.82 3.00
C GLY A 781 -14.68 16.33 2.75
N ARG A 782 -15.60 17.08 3.39
CA ARG A 782 -15.60 18.55 3.35
C ARG A 782 -15.07 19.09 4.67
N VAL A 783 -14.12 20.02 4.56
CA VAL A 783 -13.48 20.66 5.69
C VAL A 783 -13.59 22.17 5.53
N ARG A 784 -13.95 22.83 6.62
CA ARG A 784 -13.98 24.29 6.72
C ARG A 784 -12.88 24.77 7.64
N LEU A 785 -12.09 25.72 7.16
CA LEU A 785 -11.12 26.47 7.93
C LEU A 785 -11.75 27.79 8.34
N LYS A 786 -11.67 28.15 9.62
CA LYS A 786 -12.12 29.46 10.13
C LYS A 786 -11.02 30.11 10.93
N LEU A 787 -10.71 31.38 10.66
CA LEU A 787 -9.75 32.15 11.44
C LEU A 787 -10.23 32.30 12.90
N VAL A 788 -9.37 32.00 13.87
CA VAL A 788 -9.69 32.07 15.31
C VAL A 788 -8.75 32.98 16.10
N ASP A 789 -7.49 33.11 15.68
CA ASP A 789 -6.51 34.05 16.28
C ASP A 789 -5.67 34.68 15.17
N TYR A 790 -5.40 35.98 15.30
CA TYR A 790 -4.57 36.71 14.37
C TYR A 790 -3.69 37.72 15.11
N ARG A 791 -2.38 37.62 14.88
CA ARG A 791 -1.37 38.53 15.38
C ARG A 791 -0.64 39.11 14.17
N PRO A 792 -0.86 40.39 13.82
CA PRO A 792 -0.27 41.01 12.64
C PRO A 792 1.24 41.18 12.75
#